data_AF-Q06623-F1
#
_entry.id   AF-Q06623-F1
#
_cell.length_a   1.000
_cell.length_b   1.000
_cell.length_c   1.000
_cell.angle_alpha   90.00
_cell.angle_beta   90.00
_cell.angle_gamma   90.00
#
_symmetry.space_group_name_H-M   'P 1'
#
loop_
_entity.id
_entity.type
_entity.pdbx_description
1 polymer ?
#
loop_
_entity_poly.entity_id
_entity_poly.type
_entity_poly.pdbx_seq_one_letter_code
_entity_poly.pdbx_strand_id
1 'polypeptide(L)'
;MDLLRILDTKPIPTIVDATTLGISGNTSGDYWLPTTMSLYQKELTDQIVSLHYSDILRYFETSHYKEDVILESMKTMCLNGSLVATHPYLLIDHYMPKSLITRDVPAHLAENSGKFSVLRDLINLVQEYETETAIVCRPGRTMDLLEALLLGNKVHIKRYDGHSIKSKQKANDFSCTVHLFSSEGINFTKYPIKSKARFDMLICLDTTVDTSQKDIQYLLQYKRERKGLERYAPIVRLVAINSIDHCRLFFGKKFDKNSREYLENVTAAMVILRDRLGTLPPDLRPIYSQKLHYLVEWLENPTVPWPLPDIYPLKQYTSMDVERSLLTEVHFKKSDDQLEDAFSNCSKKRGRHGANKAASSTVAGIEDNITPSFYSTKRLKNDYYTNPLKQDMTQLTGITTADNSSNVNYHLSSGIITHKLIQSMGEVYMDICVQKQELDDYSCLDDLQNDHLKFFSNEDEKIIKEYETVLRTNNENLNRSHELEVENNLKFSQIETLEKDIETLKGSLMAQGETLSKLKDAFVKTDNVQDEIEKEERVSVSRDTEKKYMEQEIKRAVDAIRENEEETHKLNEKQNGLESELKLKFEKSEISTKELNEKIGFLKKELKLENDLNEELVGQLSKTMDNLENLTIPRVRTQNGNTKKKSRAKKPGNV
;
A
#
# COMPACT_ATOMS: atom_id res chain seq x y z
N MET A 1 -55.77 -26.54 -5.40
CA MET A 1 -54.59 -26.42 -4.51
C MET A 1 -53.46 -27.19 -5.16
N ASP A 2 -52.54 -26.48 -5.79
CA ASP A 2 -51.52 -27.06 -6.65
C ASP A 2 -50.30 -27.46 -5.81
N LEU A 3 -50.25 -28.73 -5.40
CA LEU A 3 -49.26 -29.28 -4.44
C LEU A 3 -47.81 -29.13 -4.92
N LEU A 4 -47.58 -29.06 -6.23
CA LEU A 4 -46.25 -28.89 -6.83
C LEU A 4 -45.63 -27.53 -6.51
N ARG A 5 -46.43 -26.47 -6.32
CA ARG A 5 -45.93 -25.12 -5.95
C ARG A 5 -45.48 -25.00 -4.50
N ILE A 6 -45.95 -25.87 -3.61
CA ILE A 6 -45.63 -25.84 -2.17
C ILE A 6 -44.30 -26.55 -1.89
N LEU A 7 -43.92 -27.54 -2.71
CA LEU A 7 -42.72 -28.35 -2.51
C LEU A 7 -41.45 -27.74 -3.12
N ASP A 8 -41.57 -26.81 -4.09
CA ASP A 8 -40.43 -26.14 -4.74
C ASP A 8 -40.03 -24.79 -4.12
N THR A 9 -40.80 -24.27 -3.16
CA THR A 9 -40.37 -23.09 -2.40
C THR A 9 -39.31 -23.50 -1.39
N LYS A 10 -38.09 -22.93 -1.51
CA LYS A 10 -37.04 -23.05 -0.49
C LYS A 10 -37.67 -22.85 0.89
N PRO A 11 -37.46 -23.75 1.86
CA PRO A 11 -38.06 -23.60 3.18
C PRO A 11 -37.65 -22.23 3.73
N ILE A 12 -38.66 -21.39 4.01
CA ILE A 12 -38.46 -20.15 4.74
C ILE A 12 -37.86 -20.59 6.08
N PRO A 13 -36.65 -20.14 6.48
CA PRO A 13 -36.10 -20.51 7.77
C PRO A 13 -37.13 -20.14 8.83
N THR A 14 -37.61 -21.15 9.56
CA THR A 14 -38.56 -20.99 10.66
C THR A 14 -38.07 -19.85 11.53
N ILE A 15 -38.89 -18.80 11.63
CA ILE A 15 -38.62 -17.65 12.51
C ILE A 15 -38.36 -18.25 13.89
N VAL A 16 -37.14 -18.03 14.37
CA VAL A 16 -36.58 -18.61 15.59
C VAL A 16 -37.49 -18.24 16.76
N ASP A 17 -37.85 -19.24 17.56
CA ASP A 17 -38.78 -19.09 18.69
C ASP A 17 -38.24 -18.05 19.70
N ALA A 18 -39.15 -17.32 20.36
CA ALA A 18 -38.80 -16.26 21.32
C ALA A 18 -37.88 -16.77 22.44
N THR A 19 -38.03 -18.06 22.79
CA THR A 19 -37.23 -18.78 23.77
C THR A 19 -35.76 -18.91 23.34
N THR A 20 -35.51 -19.19 22.07
CA THR A 20 -34.16 -19.33 21.49
C THR A 20 -33.43 -18.00 21.33
N LEU A 21 -34.15 -16.88 21.17
CA LEU A 21 -33.55 -15.55 21.06
C LEU A 21 -33.09 -14.98 22.41
N GLY A 22 -33.49 -15.57 23.55
CA GLY A 22 -33.13 -15.04 24.88
C GLY A 22 -33.79 -13.69 25.17
N ILE A 23 -35.03 -13.49 24.68
CA ILE A 23 -35.79 -12.25 24.86
C ILE A 23 -36.14 -12.11 26.36
N SER A 24 -35.75 -10.99 26.97
CA SER A 24 -35.96 -10.71 28.39
C SER A 24 -37.37 -10.22 28.74
N GLY A 25 -38.19 -9.92 27.72
CA GLY A 25 -39.50 -9.28 27.90
C GLY A 25 -39.38 -7.78 28.22
N ASN A 26 -38.32 -7.11 27.76
CA ASN A 26 -38.07 -5.70 28.03
C ASN A 26 -39.21 -4.81 27.50
N THR A 27 -39.81 -4.03 28.41
CA THR A 27 -40.88 -3.06 28.18
C THR A 27 -40.48 -1.64 28.63
N SER A 28 -39.17 -1.40 28.81
CA SER A 28 -38.64 -0.12 29.32
C SER A 28 -38.90 1.08 28.40
N GLY A 29 -39.25 0.84 27.14
CA GLY A 29 -39.36 1.88 26.12
C GLY A 29 -38.02 2.41 25.62
N ASP A 30 -36.87 1.84 26.02
CA ASP A 30 -35.55 2.16 25.45
C ASP A 30 -34.89 0.89 24.92
N TYR A 31 -34.99 0.73 23.60
CA TYR A 31 -34.59 -0.47 22.88
C TYR A 31 -33.40 -0.17 21.98
N TRP A 32 -32.55 -1.16 21.79
CA TRP A 32 -31.51 -1.10 20.77
C TRP A 32 -31.94 -1.92 19.55
N LEU A 33 -31.58 -1.44 18.37
CA LEU A 33 -31.70 -2.14 17.11
C LEU A 33 -30.28 -2.33 16.56
N PRO A 34 -29.71 -3.53 16.71
CA PRO A 34 -28.38 -3.83 16.24
C PRO A 34 -28.22 -3.59 14.73
N THR A 35 -27.09 -3.05 14.29
CA THR A 35 -26.83 -2.86 12.86
C THR A 35 -25.54 -3.52 12.44
N THR A 36 -25.45 -3.87 11.16
CA THR A 36 -24.21 -4.34 10.55
C THR A 36 -23.29 -3.17 10.21
N MET A 37 -22.07 -3.49 9.81
CA MET A 37 -21.14 -2.55 9.18
C MET A 37 -20.79 -3.08 7.78
N SER A 38 -20.74 -2.19 6.80
CA SER A 38 -20.24 -2.52 5.46
C SER A 38 -18.77 -2.94 5.54
N LEU A 39 -18.27 -3.64 4.51
CA LEU A 39 -16.85 -3.98 4.44
C LEU A 39 -15.98 -2.72 4.56
N TYR A 40 -16.35 -1.66 3.85
CA TYR A 40 -15.64 -0.38 3.91
C TYR A 40 -15.64 0.24 5.31
N GLN A 41 -16.76 0.20 6.04
CA GLN A 41 -16.81 0.67 7.42
C GLN A 41 -15.88 -0.11 8.35
N LYS A 42 -15.75 -1.43 8.17
CA LYS A 42 -14.85 -2.27 8.99
C LYS A 42 -13.39 -1.92 8.74
N GLU A 43 -13.00 -1.86 7.47
CA GLU A 43 -11.63 -1.50 7.05
C GLU A 43 -11.25 -0.08 7.53
N LEU A 44 -12.15 0.90 7.41
CA LEU A 44 -11.88 2.24 7.91
C LEU A 44 -11.73 2.27 9.43
N THR A 45 -12.50 1.48 10.15
CA THR A 45 -12.38 1.40 11.62
C THR A 45 -11.05 0.76 12.01
N ASP A 46 -10.63 -0.29 11.31
CA ASP A 46 -9.32 -0.90 11.51
C ASP A 46 -8.19 0.10 11.25
N GLN A 47 -8.24 0.83 10.13
CA GLN A 47 -7.28 1.88 9.79
C GLN A 47 -7.20 3.00 10.84
N ILE A 48 -8.34 3.42 11.41
CA ILE A 48 -8.36 4.40 12.50
C ILE A 48 -7.61 3.85 13.73
N VAL A 49 -7.83 2.58 14.09
CA VAL A 49 -7.13 1.97 15.22
C VAL A 49 -5.62 1.85 14.92
N SER A 50 -5.24 1.40 13.72
CA SER A 50 -3.83 1.32 13.32
C SER A 50 -3.14 2.69 13.30
N LEU A 51 -3.85 3.77 12.94
CA LEU A 51 -3.32 5.13 12.98
C LEU A 51 -2.96 5.57 14.41
N HIS A 52 -3.80 5.19 15.38
CA HIS A 52 -3.59 5.50 16.80
C HIS A 52 -2.80 4.41 17.55
N TYR A 53 -2.21 3.43 16.85
CA TYR A 53 -1.52 2.28 17.45
C TYR A 53 -0.56 2.67 18.58
N SER A 54 0.33 3.62 18.32
CA SER A 54 1.33 4.08 19.29
C SER A 54 0.69 4.80 20.48
N ASP A 55 -0.37 5.57 20.23
CA ASP A 55 -1.05 6.36 21.25
C ASP A 55 -1.90 5.45 22.15
N ILE A 56 -2.47 4.37 21.60
CA ILE A 56 -3.19 3.34 22.37
C ILE A 56 -2.23 2.62 23.32
N LEU A 57 -1.09 2.11 22.82
CA LEU A 57 -0.11 1.44 23.68
C LEU A 57 0.36 2.38 24.79
N ARG A 58 0.62 3.64 24.46
CA ARG A 58 1.07 4.63 25.45
C ARG A 58 -0.01 4.93 26.49
N TYR A 59 -1.27 5.02 26.07
CA TYR A 59 -2.41 5.25 26.95
C TYR A 59 -2.55 4.14 28.00
N PHE A 60 -2.38 2.88 27.59
CA PHE A 60 -2.52 1.73 28.48
C PHE A 60 -1.24 1.40 29.28
N GLU A 61 -0.05 1.71 28.76
CA GLU A 61 1.24 1.51 29.46
C GLU A 61 1.44 2.54 30.60
N THR A 62 1.29 3.82 30.28
CA THR A 62 1.51 4.90 31.23
C THR A 62 0.22 5.35 31.88
N SER A 63 -0.25 4.57 32.84
CA SER A 63 -1.47 4.87 33.59
C SER A 63 -1.44 6.22 34.34
N HIS A 64 -0.32 6.95 34.42
CA HIS A 64 -0.19 8.12 35.30
C HIS A 64 0.63 9.32 34.74
N TYR A 65 0.86 9.49 33.43
CA TYR A 65 1.71 10.61 32.97
C TYR A 65 1.37 11.27 31.61
N LYS A 66 1.29 12.61 31.63
CA LYS A 66 1.16 13.60 30.53
C LYS A 66 0.00 13.33 29.57
N GLU A 67 -1.18 13.64 30.09
CA GLU A 67 -2.46 13.04 29.74
C GLU A 67 -3.15 13.72 28.55
N ASP A 68 -3.00 15.03 28.32
CA ASP A 68 -3.92 15.74 27.41
C ASP A 68 -3.79 15.31 25.94
N VAL A 69 -2.57 15.10 25.44
CA VAL A 69 -2.35 14.75 24.02
C VAL A 69 -2.86 13.34 23.72
N ILE A 70 -2.54 12.38 24.59
CA ILE A 70 -2.97 10.98 24.42
C ILE A 70 -4.47 10.85 24.70
N LEU A 71 -5.00 11.55 25.70
CA LEU A 71 -6.44 11.59 25.97
C LEU A 71 -7.20 12.17 24.78
N GLU A 72 -6.72 13.26 24.19
CA GLU A 72 -7.36 13.85 23.02
C GLU A 72 -7.26 12.91 21.81
N SER A 73 -6.11 12.26 21.62
CA SER A 73 -5.97 11.21 20.60
C SER A 73 -6.94 10.04 20.80
N MET A 74 -7.18 9.59 22.04
CA MET A 74 -8.16 8.54 22.31
C MET A 74 -9.59 9.01 22.07
N LYS A 75 -9.89 10.27 22.40
CA LYS A 75 -11.20 10.88 22.12
C LYS A 75 -11.43 11.05 20.61
N THR A 76 -10.43 11.49 19.85
CA THR A 76 -10.53 11.65 18.39
C THR A 76 -10.66 10.28 17.71
N MET A 77 -9.91 9.27 18.14
CA MET A 77 -10.10 7.88 17.72
C MET A 77 -11.54 7.43 17.94
N CYS A 78 -12.07 7.65 19.15
CA CYS A 78 -13.45 7.28 19.47
C CYS A 78 -14.47 8.05 18.63
N LEU A 79 -14.24 9.34 18.39
CA LEU A 79 -15.08 10.19 17.56
C LEU A 79 -15.10 9.70 16.11
N ASN A 80 -13.93 9.47 15.52
CA ASN A 80 -13.77 9.00 14.15
C ASN A 80 -14.40 7.62 13.97
N GLY A 81 -14.21 6.71 14.92
CA GLY A 81 -14.91 5.44 14.95
C GLY A 81 -16.44 5.60 14.97
N SER A 82 -16.97 6.59 15.69
CA SER A 82 -18.42 6.84 15.76
C SER A 82 -18.98 7.44 14.47
N LEU A 83 -18.18 8.29 13.81
CA LEU A 83 -18.51 8.82 12.49
C LEU A 83 -18.58 7.68 11.46
N VAL A 84 -17.57 6.82 11.40
CA VAL A 84 -17.56 5.68 10.47
C VAL A 84 -18.68 4.69 10.77
N ALA A 85 -18.96 4.39 12.04
CA ALA A 85 -20.05 3.49 12.44
C ALA A 85 -21.43 3.97 11.97
N THR A 86 -21.63 5.28 11.84
CA THR A 86 -22.85 5.86 11.28
C THR A 86 -22.81 5.93 9.76
N HIS A 87 -21.80 6.58 9.17
CA HIS A 87 -21.58 6.58 7.72
C HIS A 87 -20.14 6.98 7.36
N PRO A 88 -19.44 6.26 6.44
CA PRO A 88 -18.07 6.60 6.02
C PRO A 88 -17.85 8.05 5.55
N TYR A 89 -18.79 8.62 4.78
CA TYR A 89 -18.74 10.02 4.31
C TYR A 89 -18.74 11.10 5.38
N LEU A 90 -18.94 10.74 6.65
CA LEU A 90 -18.78 11.70 7.74
C LEU A 90 -17.31 11.90 8.12
N LEU A 91 -16.44 10.93 7.81
CA LEU A 91 -15.01 11.04 8.02
C LEU A 91 -14.28 11.39 6.72
N ILE A 92 -14.68 10.80 5.59
CA ILE A 92 -13.96 10.89 4.32
C ILE A 92 -14.84 11.51 3.24
N ASP A 93 -14.46 12.68 2.75
CA ASP A 93 -15.22 13.40 1.72
C ASP A 93 -14.98 12.84 0.31
N HIS A 94 -13.92 12.06 0.12
CA HIS A 94 -13.60 11.47 -1.18
C HIS A 94 -14.71 10.52 -1.65
N TYR A 95 -15.06 10.61 -2.94
CA TYR A 95 -16.13 9.85 -3.59
C TYR A 95 -17.55 10.10 -3.08
N MET A 96 -17.76 11.08 -2.19
CA MET A 96 -19.11 11.52 -1.85
C MET A 96 -19.79 12.10 -3.10
N PRO A 97 -21.04 11.69 -3.42
CA PRO A 97 -21.77 12.28 -4.53
C PRO A 97 -21.90 13.79 -4.36
N LYS A 98 -21.47 14.56 -5.38
CA LYS A 98 -21.57 16.03 -5.37
C LYS A 98 -23.01 16.52 -5.20
N SER A 99 -23.99 15.71 -5.62
CA SER A 99 -25.41 15.95 -5.41
C SER A 99 -26.02 14.78 -4.66
N LEU A 100 -26.65 15.06 -3.53
CA LEU A 100 -27.31 14.06 -2.68
C LEU A 100 -28.80 13.85 -3.04
N ILE A 101 -29.28 14.44 -4.14
CA ILE A 101 -30.71 14.45 -4.52
C ILE A 101 -31.03 13.40 -5.59
N THR A 102 -30.01 12.84 -6.26
CA THR A 102 -30.22 11.92 -7.37
C THR A 102 -30.83 10.59 -6.89
N ARG A 103 -31.58 9.92 -7.78
CA ARG A 103 -32.41 8.75 -7.43
C ARG A 103 -31.59 7.56 -6.89
N ASP A 104 -30.32 7.47 -7.28
CA ASP A 104 -29.36 6.42 -6.90
C ASP A 104 -28.74 6.63 -5.51
N VAL A 105 -28.71 7.87 -5.00
CA VAL A 105 -28.06 8.22 -3.72
C VAL A 105 -28.61 7.44 -2.53
N PRO A 106 -29.94 7.31 -2.32
CA PRO A 106 -30.46 6.56 -1.18
C PRO A 106 -30.00 5.11 -1.12
N ALA A 107 -29.92 4.44 -2.28
CA ALA A 107 -29.45 3.06 -2.37
C ALA A 107 -27.95 2.95 -2.09
N HIS A 108 -27.17 3.87 -2.65
CA HIS A 108 -25.72 3.92 -2.45
C HIS A 108 -25.32 4.22 -1.00
N LEU A 109 -26.01 5.15 -0.32
CA LEU A 109 -25.79 5.43 1.10
C LEU A 109 -26.14 4.21 1.98
N ALA A 110 -27.22 3.50 1.66
CA ALA A 110 -27.60 2.27 2.36
C ALA A 110 -26.63 1.11 2.12
N GLU A 111 -25.96 1.06 0.96
CA GLU A 111 -24.95 0.05 0.65
C GLU A 111 -23.64 0.29 1.44
N ASN A 112 -23.22 1.55 1.54
CA ASN A 112 -21.98 1.92 2.21
C ASN A 112 -22.08 1.99 3.74
N SER A 113 -23.29 2.07 4.30
CA SER A 113 -23.52 2.01 5.74
C SER A 113 -24.57 0.96 6.12
N GLY A 114 -24.14 -0.02 6.92
CA GLY A 114 -25.06 -1.03 7.45
C GLY A 114 -26.14 -0.44 8.36
N LYS A 115 -25.84 0.67 9.04
CA LYS A 115 -26.83 1.42 9.84
C LYS A 115 -27.90 2.08 8.98
N PHE A 116 -27.50 2.68 7.86
CA PHE A 116 -28.43 3.29 6.90
C PHE A 116 -29.27 2.23 6.19
N SER A 117 -28.70 1.05 5.94
CA SER A 117 -29.44 -0.11 5.41
C SER A 117 -30.57 -0.54 6.34
N VAL A 118 -30.27 -0.71 7.64
CA VAL A 118 -31.26 -1.07 8.67
C VAL A 118 -32.31 0.03 8.84
N LEU A 119 -31.90 1.30 8.85
CA LEU A 119 -32.83 2.41 8.94
C LEU A 119 -33.78 2.46 7.72
N ARG A 120 -33.26 2.26 6.52
CA ARG A 120 -34.09 2.18 5.30
C ARG A 120 -35.09 1.04 5.39
N ASP A 121 -34.64 -0.14 5.82
CA ASP A 121 -35.51 -1.31 5.97
C ASP A 121 -36.59 -1.06 7.06
N LEU A 122 -36.25 -0.38 8.16
CA LEU A 122 -37.21 0.03 9.20
C LEU A 122 -38.24 1.05 8.69
N ILE A 123 -37.79 2.12 8.03
CA ILE A 123 -38.68 3.15 7.49
C ILE A 123 -39.58 2.58 6.38
N ASN A 124 -39.13 1.58 5.61
CA ASN A 124 -39.97 0.88 4.64
C ASN A 124 -41.15 0.15 5.29
N LEU A 125 -41.06 -0.24 6.56
CA LEU A 125 -42.18 -0.80 7.31
C LEU A 125 -43.06 0.31 7.89
N VAL A 126 -42.44 1.34 8.48
CA VAL A 126 -43.14 2.45 9.14
C VAL A 126 -43.91 3.33 8.16
N GLN A 127 -43.44 3.46 6.92
CA GLN A 127 -44.09 4.30 5.89
C GLN A 127 -45.50 3.83 5.52
N GLU A 128 -45.86 2.57 5.78
CA GLU A 128 -47.19 2.03 5.51
C GLU A 128 -48.25 2.51 6.52
N TYR A 129 -47.81 3.09 7.64
CA TYR A 129 -48.69 3.58 8.71
C TYR A 129 -48.79 5.11 8.71
N GLU A 130 -49.92 5.63 9.16
CA GLU A 130 -50.11 7.07 9.42
C GLU A 130 -49.44 7.47 10.74
N THR A 131 -48.13 7.70 10.69
CA THR A 131 -47.30 7.92 11.88
C THR A 131 -46.40 9.15 11.75
N GLU A 132 -46.07 9.72 12.90
CA GLU A 132 -45.04 10.76 13.00
C GLU A 132 -43.83 10.18 13.73
N THR A 133 -42.74 9.96 13.00
CA THR A 133 -41.51 9.35 13.54
C THR A 133 -40.44 10.41 13.74
N ALA A 134 -39.88 10.50 14.94
CA ALA A 134 -38.76 11.39 15.22
C ALA A 134 -37.43 10.65 15.04
N ILE A 135 -36.47 11.26 14.34
CA ILE A 135 -35.09 10.78 14.26
C ILE A 135 -34.18 11.88 14.80
N VAL A 136 -33.35 11.53 15.79
CA VAL A 136 -32.36 12.44 16.36
C VAL A 136 -30.97 11.97 15.95
N CYS A 137 -30.16 12.91 15.46
CA CYS A 137 -28.76 12.66 15.10
C CYS A 137 -27.94 13.95 15.29
N ARG A 138 -26.62 13.82 15.20
CA ARG A 138 -25.74 15.00 15.24
C ARG A 138 -26.04 15.98 14.11
N PRO A 139 -25.87 17.29 14.34
CA PRO A 139 -26.10 18.30 13.30
C PRO A 139 -25.10 18.20 12.15
N GLY A 140 -25.35 18.98 11.10
CA GLY A 140 -24.46 19.12 9.95
C GLY A 140 -24.61 17.98 8.95
N ARG A 141 -23.49 17.43 8.49
CA ARG A 141 -23.47 16.46 7.38
C ARG A 141 -24.29 15.19 7.66
N THR A 142 -24.40 14.76 8.92
CA THR A 142 -25.23 13.59 9.28
C THR A 142 -26.71 13.82 8.96
N MET A 143 -27.23 15.02 9.25
CA MET A 143 -28.61 15.41 8.91
C MET A 143 -28.82 15.44 7.40
N ASP A 144 -27.83 15.89 6.63
CA ASP A 144 -27.88 15.91 5.17
C ASP A 144 -27.90 14.49 4.59
N LEU A 145 -26.99 13.61 5.04
CA LEU A 145 -26.97 12.21 4.61
C LEU A 145 -28.25 11.47 5.01
N LEU A 146 -28.80 11.76 6.18
CA LEU A 146 -30.05 11.20 6.67
C LEU A 146 -31.24 11.65 5.83
N GLU A 147 -31.33 12.95 5.51
CA GLU A 147 -32.34 13.48 4.60
C GLU A 147 -32.21 12.81 3.23
N ALA A 148 -30.99 12.71 2.68
CA ALA A 148 -30.72 12.06 1.41
C ALA A 148 -31.14 10.59 1.36
N LEU A 149 -30.89 9.83 2.44
CA LEU A 149 -31.36 8.44 2.57
C LEU A 149 -32.90 8.37 2.53
N LEU A 150 -33.57 9.23 3.29
CA LEU A 150 -35.02 9.22 3.43
C LEU A 150 -35.75 9.64 2.14
N LEU A 151 -35.08 10.34 1.22
CA LEU A 151 -35.63 10.64 -0.11
C LEU A 151 -35.96 9.39 -0.93
N GLY A 152 -35.38 8.24 -0.59
CA GLY A 152 -35.68 6.95 -1.22
C GLY A 152 -36.96 6.29 -0.71
N ASN A 153 -37.53 6.77 0.40
CA ASN A 153 -38.75 6.24 1.01
C ASN A 153 -39.97 7.11 0.69
N LYS A 154 -41.17 6.55 0.83
CA LYS A 154 -42.44 7.26 0.60
C LYS A 154 -42.87 8.01 1.85
N VAL A 155 -42.05 8.98 2.29
CA VAL A 155 -42.25 9.72 3.55
C VAL A 155 -42.15 11.23 3.37
N HIS A 156 -42.87 11.98 4.18
CA HIS A 156 -42.64 13.42 4.36
C HIS A 156 -41.44 13.64 5.27
N ILE A 157 -40.56 14.58 4.94
CA ILE A 157 -39.36 14.86 5.76
C ILE A 157 -39.46 16.29 6.28
N LYS A 158 -39.31 16.49 7.59
CA LYS A 158 -39.29 17.82 8.22
C LYS A 158 -38.01 18.00 9.03
N ARG A 159 -37.22 19.01 8.67
CA ARG A 159 -36.00 19.41 9.40
C ARG A 159 -36.26 20.62 10.29
N TYR A 160 -35.56 20.67 11.42
CA TYR A 160 -35.72 21.67 12.48
C TYR A 160 -34.48 22.55 12.71
N ASP A 161 -33.55 22.57 11.75
CA ASP A 161 -32.37 23.44 11.71
C ASP A 161 -32.51 24.59 10.70
N GLY A 162 -33.53 24.53 9.84
CA GLY A 162 -33.79 25.50 8.76
C GLY A 162 -33.02 25.22 7.48
N HIS A 163 -32.29 24.10 7.43
CA HIS A 163 -31.61 23.65 6.22
C HIS A 163 -32.38 22.47 5.62
N SER A 164 -32.26 22.30 4.30
CA SER A 164 -32.74 21.11 3.60
C SER A 164 -32.02 21.03 2.26
N ILE A 165 -31.65 19.82 1.85
CA ILE A 165 -31.03 19.59 0.54
C ILE A 165 -32.06 19.85 -0.58
N LYS A 166 -33.37 19.67 -0.30
CA LYS A 166 -34.46 19.95 -1.25
C LYS A 166 -35.14 21.29 -0.95
N SER A 167 -34.89 22.28 -1.79
CA SER A 167 -35.58 23.58 -1.72
C SER A 167 -37.09 23.51 -2.03
N LYS A 168 -37.54 22.48 -2.76
CA LYS A 168 -38.96 22.25 -3.08
C LYS A 168 -39.33 20.79 -2.82
N GLN A 169 -40.21 20.56 -1.84
CA GLN A 169 -40.84 19.25 -1.65
C GLN A 169 -41.95 19.07 -2.70
N LYS A 170 -41.98 17.92 -3.38
CA LYS A 170 -43.10 17.58 -4.25
C LYS A 170 -44.34 17.37 -3.38
N ALA A 171 -45.49 17.86 -3.85
CA ALA A 171 -46.78 17.64 -3.22
C ALA A 171 -47.26 16.20 -3.47
N ASN A 172 -46.61 15.24 -2.81
CA ASN A 172 -47.08 13.87 -2.74
C ASN A 172 -47.72 13.69 -1.36
N ASP A 173 -48.87 13.03 -1.30
CA ASP A 173 -49.52 12.71 -0.03
C ASP A 173 -48.95 11.40 0.51
N PHE A 174 -48.10 11.50 1.55
CA PHE A 174 -47.58 10.35 2.27
C PHE A 174 -48.22 10.26 3.65
N SER A 175 -48.54 9.05 4.09
CA SER A 175 -49.11 8.75 5.40
C SER A 175 -48.12 9.03 6.54
N CYS A 176 -46.84 8.74 6.33
CA CYS A 176 -45.79 8.87 7.34
C CYS A 176 -44.99 10.17 7.20
N THR A 177 -44.81 10.89 8.30
CA THR A 177 -43.87 12.01 8.40
C THR A 177 -42.69 11.65 9.30
N VAL A 178 -41.48 11.82 8.78
CA VAL A 178 -40.23 11.69 9.51
C VAL A 178 -39.67 13.07 9.87
N HIS A 179 -39.45 13.29 11.16
CA HIS A 179 -38.95 14.54 11.73
C HIS A 179 -37.49 14.40 12.12
N LEU A 180 -36.64 15.25 11.55
CA LEU A 180 -35.20 15.22 11.79
C LEU A 180 -34.81 16.30 12.79
N PHE A 181 -34.26 15.86 13.92
CA PHE A 181 -33.84 16.73 15.02
C PHE A 181 -32.34 16.61 15.26
N SER A 182 -31.74 17.73 15.66
CA SER A 182 -30.35 17.75 16.12
C SER A 182 -30.27 17.26 17.57
N SER A 183 -29.24 16.49 17.90
CA SER A 183 -28.86 16.16 19.27
C SER A 183 -28.18 17.31 20.02
N GLU A 184 -27.67 18.33 19.31
CA GLU A 184 -26.88 19.42 19.89
C GLU A 184 -27.72 20.71 19.97
N GLY A 185 -28.89 20.62 20.62
CA GLY A 185 -29.77 21.76 20.92
C GLY A 185 -30.77 22.09 19.82
N ILE A 186 -32.05 21.89 20.11
CA ILE A 186 -33.15 22.19 19.17
C ILE A 186 -33.78 23.54 19.49
N ASN A 187 -33.84 24.44 18.50
CA ASN A 187 -34.53 25.73 18.66
C ASN A 187 -36.02 25.63 18.27
N PHE A 188 -36.84 25.12 19.20
CA PHE A 188 -38.29 25.02 19.02
C PHE A 188 -39.01 26.38 18.89
N THR A 189 -38.40 27.49 19.32
CA THR A 189 -39.03 28.81 19.18
C THR A 189 -39.03 29.28 17.73
N LYS A 190 -37.93 29.05 17.02
CA LYS A 190 -37.79 29.39 15.60
C LYS A 190 -38.46 28.37 14.70
N TYR A 191 -38.35 27.09 15.05
CA TYR A 191 -38.89 25.97 14.27
C TYR A 191 -39.84 25.15 15.16
N PRO A 192 -41.10 25.60 15.33
CA PRO A 192 -42.05 24.87 16.15
C PRO A 192 -42.47 23.56 15.48
N ILE A 193 -42.82 22.56 16.30
CA ILE A 193 -43.36 21.30 15.82
C ILE A 193 -44.74 21.55 15.22
N LYS A 194 -44.81 21.62 13.89
CA LYS A 194 -46.08 21.77 13.15
C LYS A 194 -46.98 20.54 13.24
N SER A 195 -46.45 19.41 13.70
CA SER A 195 -47.23 18.17 13.84
C SER A 195 -48.30 18.33 14.90
N LYS A 196 -49.51 17.87 14.56
CA LYS A 196 -50.64 17.81 15.48
C LYS A 196 -50.76 16.44 16.17
N ALA A 197 -50.01 15.43 15.77
CA ALA A 197 -50.02 14.10 16.37
C ALA A 197 -48.87 13.93 17.37
N ARG A 198 -48.92 12.84 18.16
CA ARG A 198 -47.81 12.39 19.01
C ARG A 198 -46.72 11.77 18.14
N PHE A 199 -45.48 11.73 18.62
CA PHE A 199 -44.48 10.89 17.97
C PHE A 199 -44.66 9.44 18.41
N ASP A 200 -44.83 8.54 17.45
CA ASP A 200 -45.09 7.12 17.72
C ASP A 200 -43.81 6.40 18.13
N MET A 201 -42.66 6.81 17.60
CA MET A 201 -41.34 6.37 18.03
C MET A 201 -40.28 7.47 17.86
N LEU A 202 -39.20 7.37 18.64
CA LEU A 202 -38.00 8.18 18.51
C LEU A 202 -36.79 7.29 18.19
N ILE A 203 -36.15 7.52 17.05
CA ILE A 203 -34.98 6.77 16.60
C ILE A 203 -33.72 7.57 16.93
N CYS A 204 -32.78 6.97 17.66
CA CYS A 204 -31.45 7.54 17.85
C CYS A 204 -30.50 6.96 16.80
N LEU A 205 -30.02 7.80 15.88
CA LEU A 205 -29.11 7.34 14.82
C LEU A 205 -27.68 7.13 15.32
N ASP A 206 -27.21 7.99 16.22
CA ASP A 206 -25.85 8.00 16.71
C ASP A 206 -25.79 8.11 18.24
N THR A 207 -24.61 7.85 18.80
CA THR A 207 -24.37 7.91 20.25
C THR A 207 -24.26 9.33 20.79
N THR A 208 -24.44 10.35 19.94
CA THR A 208 -24.49 11.75 20.36
C THR A 208 -25.82 12.11 21.04
N VAL A 209 -26.86 11.32 20.79
CA VAL A 209 -28.20 11.56 21.35
C VAL A 209 -28.24 11.21 22.82
N ASP A 210 -28.29 12.25 23.66
CA ASP A 210 -28.57 12.10 25.08
C ASP A 210 -30.06 12.26 25.37
N THR A 211 -30.74 11.13 25.56
CA THR A 211 -32.18 11.11 25.82
C THR A 211 -32.57 11.71 27.17
N SER A 212 -31.62 12.04 28.04
CA SER A 212 -31.89 12.75 29.30
C SER A 212 -32.04 14.27 29.11
N GLN A 213 -31.60 14.82 27.97
CA GLN A 213 -31.69 16.25 27.69
C GLN A 213 -33.16 16.72 27.57
N LYS A 214 -33.40 17.97 27.98
CA LYS A 214 -34.77 18.52 28.14
C LYS A 214 -35.54 18.61 26.81
N ASP A 215 -34.85 18.92 25.73
CA ASP A 215 -35.38 19.00 24.37
C ASP A 215 -35.78 17.62 23.83
N ILE A 216 -34.95 16.59 24.01
CA ILE A 216 -35.33 15.22 23.65
C ILE A 216 -36.46 14.70 24.55
N GLN A 217 -36.42 14.98 25.86
CA GLN A 217 -37.52 14.66 26.77
C GLN A 217 -38.85 15.33 26.37
N TYR A 218 -38.80 16.55 25.85
CA TYR A 218 -39.96 17.23 25.30
C TYR A 218 -40.54 16.50 24.07
N LEU A 219 -39.69 16.02 23.16
CA LEU A 219 -40.12 15.23 22.02
C LEU A 219 -40.79 13.92 22.46
N LEU A 220 -40.17 13.20 23.40
CA LEU A 220 -40.70 11.93 23.91
C LEU A 220 -42.07 12.05 24.57
N GLN A 221 -42.37 13.20 25.17
CA GLN A 221 -43.65 13.48 25.85
C GLN A 221 -44.65 14.26 24.97
N TYR A 222 -44.34 14.49 23.69
CA TYR A 222 -45.16 15.34 22.83
C TYR A 222 -46.57 14.77 22.65
N LYS A 223 -47.57 15.51 23.17
CA LYS A 223 -49.01 15.16 23.15
C LYS A 223 -49.38 13.81 23.78
N ARG A 224 -48.55 13.27 24.66
CA ARG A 224 -48.86 12.05 25.42
C ARG A 224 -49.43 12.40 26.80
N GLU A 225 -50.23 11.49 27.34
CA GLU A 225 -50.77 11.66 28.69
C GLU A 225 -49.63 11.62 29.72
N ARG A 226 -49.73 12.46 30.76
CA ARG A 226 -48.69 12.55 31.81
C ARG A 226 -48.63 11.33 32.72
N LYS A 227 -49.61 10.43 32.64
CA LYS A 227 -49.75 9.24 33.48
C LYS A 227 -49.91 8.01 32.58
N GLY A 228 -49.34 6.89 32.98
CA GLY A 228 -49.41 5.62 32.25
C GLY A 228 -48.08 5.18 31.65
N LEU A 229 -48.05 3.92 31.18
CA LEU A 229 -46.91 3.33 30.46
C LEU A 229 -46.62 4.06 29.14
N GLU A 230 -47.63 4.69 28.54
CA GLU A 230 -47.51 5.43 27.27
C GLU A 230 -46.97 6.86 27.40
N ARG A 231 -46.51 7.27 28.59
CA ARG A 231 -46.02 8.64 28.84
C ARG A 231 -44.90 9.07 27.89
N TYR A 232 -44.08 8.12 27.46
CA TYR A 232 -42.91 8.37 26.61
C TYR A 232 -43.04 7.63 25.30
N ALA A 233 -42.60 8.26 24.21
CA ALA A 233 -42.40 7.56 22.95
C ALA A 233 -41.29 6.50 23.11
N PRO A 234 -41.50 5.29 22.57
CA PRO A 234 -40.44 4.29 22.51
C PRO A 234 -39.21 4.83 21.79
N ILE A 235 -38.04 4.58 22.39
CA ILE A 235 -36.73 4.94 21.86
C ILE A 235 -36.15 3.69 21.19
N VAL A 236 -35.73 3.82 19.94
CA VAL A 236 -35.02 2.77 19.20
C VAL A 236 -33.65 3.29 18.80
N ARG A 237 -32.60 2.75 19.43
CA ARG A 237 -31.21 3.16 19.20
C ARG A 237 -30.56 2.28 18.14
N LEU A 238 -30.12 2.88 17.04
CA LEU A 238 -29.39 2.19 15.99
C LEU A 238 -27.91 2.02 16.40
N VAL A 239 -27.52 0.79 16.69
CA VAL A 239 -26.21 0.48 17.29
C VAL A 239 -25.47 -0.54 16.45
N ALA A 240 -24.34 -0.14 15.85
CA ALA A 240 -23.51 -1.09 15.12
C ALA A 240 -22.86 -2.09 16.10
N ILE A 241 -23.12 -3.39 15.92
CA ILE A 241 -22.65 -4.43 16.84
C ILE A 241 -21.12 -4.40 16.94
N ASN A 242 -20.62 -4.53 18.17
CA ASN A 242 -19.19 -4.60 18.49
C ASN A 242 -18.40 -3.34 18.09
N SER A 243 -19.08 -2.28 17.65
CA SER A 243 -18.45 -0.99 17.36
C SER A 243 -18.38 -0.10 18.60
N ILE A 244 -17.80 1.09 18.42
CA ILE A 244 -17.85 2.16 19.43
C ILE A 244 -19.27 2.49 19.90
N ASP A 245 -20.28 2.35 19.05
CA ASP A 245 -21.66 2.63 19.45
C ASP A 245 -22.12 1.64 20.53
N HIS A 246 -21.75 0.37 20.35
CA HIS A 246 -22.03 -0.69 21.31
C HIS A 246 -21.26 -0.45 22.61
N CYS A 247 -19.99 -0.07 22.51
CA CYS A 247 -19.13 0.22 23.66
C CYS A 247 -19.66 1.40 24.48
N ARG A 248 -19.95 2.54 23.85
CA ARG A 248 -20.48 3.73 24.53
C ARG A 248 -21.82 3.47 25.20
N LEU A 249 -22.72 2.75 24.53
CA LEU A 249 -24.06 2.50 25.07
C LEU A 249 -24.02 1.51 26.24
N PHE A 250 -23.20 0.47 26.16
CA PHE A 250 -23.07 -0.51 27.24
C PHE A 250 -22.31 0.05 28.44
N PHE A 251 -21.10 0.60 28.24
CA PHE A 251 -20.29 1.14 29.33
C PHE A 251 -20.86 2.44 29.90
N GLY A 252 -21.64 3.19 29.12
CA GLY A 252 -22.30 4.43 29.59
C GLY A 252 -23.40 4.18 30.61
N LYS A 253 -23.89 2.94 30.72
CA LYS A 253 -24.80 2.52 31.80
C LYS A 253 -24.05 2.10 33.06
N LYS A 254 -22.78 1.69 32.94
CA LYS A 254 -21.96 1.16 34.04
C LYS A 254 -21.09 2.23 34.70
N PHE A 255 -20.52 3.12 33.90
CA PHE A 255 -19.57 4.14 34.32
C PHE A 255 -20.07 5.52 33.89
N ASP A 256 -19.74 6.55 34.66
CA ASP A 256 -20.05 7.93 34.27
C ASP A 256 -19.26 8.34 33.02
N LYS A 257 -19.86 9.15 32.14
CA LYS A 257 -19.26 9.51 30.83
C LYS A 257 -17.92 10.23 30.95
N ASN A 258 -17.71 10.96 32.05
CA ASN A 258 -16.47 11.70 32.31
C ASN A 258 -15.46 10.87 33.13
N SER A 259 -15.81 9.64 33.51
CA SER A 259 -14.91 8.76 34.23
C SER A 259 -13.79 8.29 33.32
N ARG A 260 -12.58 8.21 33.88
CA ARG A 260 -11.44 7.59 33.22
C ARG A 260 -11.72 6.11 32.87
N GLU A 261 -12.37 5.39 33.78
CA GLU A 261 -12.74 3.99 33.56
C GLU A 261 -13.70 3.81 32.38
N TYR A 262 -14.55 4.81 32.11
CA TYR A 262 -15.43 4.80 30.94
C TYR A 262 -14.59 4.85 29.66
N LEU A 263 -13.67 5.82 29.57
CA LEU A 263 -12.83 5.97 28.39
C LEU A 263 -11.91 4.76 28.19
N GLU A 264 -11.28 4.23 29.24
CA GLU A 264 -10.43 3.04 29.18
C GLU A 264 -11.18 1.80 28.69
N ASN A 265 -12.37 1.50 29.24
CA ASN A 265 -13.14 0.34 28.80
C ASN A 265 -13.68 0.52 27.39
N VAL A 266 -14.08 1.74 27.01
CA VAL A 266 -14.60 2.03 25.68
C VAL A 266 -13.50 1.92 24.62
N THR A 267 -12.31 2.47 24.85
CA THR A 267 -11.18 2.37 23.92
C THR A 267 -10.67 0.93 23.84
N ALA A 268 -10.51 0.24 24.97
CA ALA A 268 -10.07 -1.16 25.00
C ALA A 268 -11.02 -2.07 24.22
N ALA A 269 -12.33 -1.93 24.46
CA ALA A 269 -13.34 -2.71 23.76
C ALA A 269 -13.39 -2.39 22.26
N MET A 270 -13.24 -1.11 21.86
CA MET A 270 -13.17 -0.75 20.45
C MET A 270 -12.02 -1.46 19.73
N VAL A 271 -10.82 -1.44 20.32
CA VAL A 271 -9.60 -2.01 19.72
C VAL A 271 -9.71 -3.53 19.61
N ILE A 272 -10.19 -4.20 20.67
CA ILE A 272 -10.26 -5.66 20.74
C ILE A 272 -11.42 -6.22 19.91
N LEU A 273 -12.55 -5.51 19.85
CA LEU A 273 -13.72 -5.96 19.11
C LEU A 273 -13.65 -5.64 17.62
N ARG A 274 -12.57 -5.00 17.15
CA ARG A 274 -12.41 -4.58 15.75
C ARG A 274 -12.62 -5.74 14.76
N ASP A 275 -12.09 -6.92 15.10
CA ASP A 275 -12.14 -8.11 14.22
C ASP A 275 -13.57 -8.63 14.04
N ARG A 276 -14.48 -8.28 14.95
CA ARG A 276 -15.87 -8.75 14.99
C ARG A 276 -16.87 -7.64 14.71
N LEU A 277 -16.42 -6.51 14.14
CA LEU A 277 -17.24 -5.34 13.86
C LEU A 277 -18.43 -5.66 12.94
N GLY A 278 -19.60 -5.19 13.35
CA GLY A 278 -20.82 -5.19 12.54
C GLY A 278 -21.27 -6.57 12.06
N THR A 279 -20.97 -7.64 12.80
CA THR A 279 -21.43 -8.99 12.51
C THR A 279 -22.58 -9.38 13.44
N LEU A 280 -23.74 -9.69 12.86
CA LEU A 280 -24.90 -10.14 13.63
C LEU A 280 -24.66 -11.58 14.14
N PRO A 281 -25.05 -11.90 15.39
CA PRO A 281 -25.18 -13.27 15.86
C PRO A 281 -26.03 -14.11 14.90
N PRO A 282 -25.74 -15.42 14.76
CA PRO A 282 -26.47 -16.30 13.83
C PRO A 282 -27.99 -16.23 13.97
N ASP A 283 -28.49 -16.11 15.20
CA ASP A 283 -29.93 -16.10 15.52
C ASP A 283 -30.64 -14.84 15.03
N LEU A 284 -29.94 -13.70 14.96
CA LEU A 284 -30.50 -12.45 14.45
C LEU A 284 -30.48 -12.38 12.91
N ARG A 285 -29.58 -13.09 12.23
CA ARG A 285 -29.40 -12.95 10.77
C ARG A 285 -30.69 -13.17 9.96
N PRO A 286 -31.55 -14.16 10.25
CA PRO A 286 -32.81 -14.35 9.51
C PRO A 286 -33.73 -13.13 9.59
N ILE A 287 -33.80 -12.45 10.74
CA ILE A 287 -34.65 -11.28 10.95
C ILE A 287 -34.24 -10.13 10.03
N TYR A 288 -32.94 -9.87 9.92
CA TYR A 288 -32.39 -8.80 9.04
C TYR A 288 -32.43 -9.21 7.57
N SER A 289 -32.23 -10.49 7.26
CA SER A 289 -32.40 -11.01 5.90
C SER A 289 -33.84 -10.87 5.42
N GLN A 290 -34.81 -11.02 6.31
CA GLN A 290 -36.24 -10.81 6.08
C GLN A 290 -36.66 -9.34 6.26
N LYS A 291 -35.72 -8.39 6.08
CA LYS A 291 -36.02 -6.95 6.03
C LYS A 291 -36.78 -6.42 7.25
N LEU A 292 -36.49 -6.99 8.42
CA LEU A 292 -37.08 -6.60 9.71
C LEU A 292 -38.59 -6.77 9.82
N HIS A 293 -39.24 -7.53 8.94
CA HIS A 293 -40.68 -7.81 9.03
C HIS A 293 -41.09 -8.43 10.38
N TYR A 294 -40.14 -9.02 11.11
CA TYR A 294 -40.34 -9.50 12.48
C TYR A 294 -40.78 -8.40 13.47
N LEU A 295 -40.50 -7.13 13.19
CA LEU A 295 -40.85 -6.00 14.06
C LEU A 295 -42.26 -5.45 13.82
N VAL A 296 -43.00 -5.94 12.81
CA VAL A 296 -44.31 -5.41 12.43
C VAL A 296 -45.32 -5.45 13.59
N GLU A 297 -45.36 -6.55 14.35
CA GLU A 297 -46.25 -6.67 15.52
C GLU A 297 -45.98 -5.58 16.57
N TRP A 298 -44.71 -5.26 16.80
CA TRP A 298 -44.29 -4.22 17.73
C TRP A 298 -44.57 -2.80 17.17
N LEU A 299 -44.47 -2.62 15.85
CA LEU A 299 -44.80 -1.35 15.19
C LEU A 299 -46.30 -1.04 15.27
N GLU A 300 -47.15 -2.05 15.17
CA GLU A 300 -48.61 -1.90 15.32
C GLU A 300 -49.00 -1.63 16.78
N ASN A 301 -48.36 -2.33 17.72
CA ASN A 301 -48.60 -2.18 19.15
C ASN A 301 -47.30 -1.90 19.91
N PRO A 302 -46.89 -0.61 20.03
CA PRO A 302 -45.62 -0.25 20.67
C PRO A 302 -45.54 -0.57 22.18
N THR A 303 -46.65 -1.02 22.77
CA THR A 303 -46.74 -1.51 24.15
C THR A 303 -46.30 -2.96 24.32
N VAL A 304 -46.17 -3.71 23.22
CA VAL A 304 -45.67 -5.10 23.22
C VAL A 304 -44.19 -5.10 23.63
N PRO A 305 -43.70 -6.14 24.34
CA PRO A 305 -42.28 -6.27 24.64
C PRO A 305 -41.42 -6.22 23.38
N TRP A 306 -40.20 -5.67 23.50
CA TRP A 306 -39.30 -5.58 22.36
C TRP A 306 -38.96 -6.98 21.81
N PRO A 307 -39.13 -7.23 20.50
CA PRO A 307 -38.94 -8.57 19.93
C PRO A 307 -37.48 -9.05 19.88
N LEU A 308 -36.51 -8.14 19.99
CA LEU A 308 -35.09 -8.50 19.92
C LEU A 308 -34.47 -8.61 21.32
N PRO A 309 -33.33 -9.31 21.46
CA PRO A 309 -32.63 -9.43 22.72
C PRO A 309 -32.19 -8.05 23.24
N ASP A 310 -31.97 -7.93 24.54
CA ASP A 310 -31.35 -6.74 25.12
C ASP A 310 -29.90 -6.57 24.66
N ILE A 311 -29.32 -5.41 24.98
CA ILE A 311 -27.93 -5.08 24.65
C ILE A 311 -26.96 -6.18 25.13
N TYR A 312 -26.19 -6.74 24.19
CA TYR A 312 -25.27 -7.82 24.50
C TYR A 312 -24.16 -7.31 25.44
N PRO A 313 -23.88 -8.01 26.55
CA PRO A 313 -22.84 -7.56 27.47
C PRO A 313 -21.45 -7.57 26.84
N LEU A 314 -20.71 -6.48 27.02
CA LEU A 314 -19.29 -6.41 26.67
C LEU A 314 -18.42 -6.77 27.87
N LYS A 315 -17.31 -7.48 27.61
CA LYS A 315 -16.30 -7.78 28.62
C LYS A 315 -15.54 -6.51 29.00
N GLN A 316 -15.11 -6.41 30.24
CA GLN A 316 -14.10 -5.45 30.65
C GLN A 316 -12.74 -6.03 30.25
N TYR A 317 -11.99 -5.28 29.45
CA TYR A 317 -10.71 -5.72 28.91
C TYR A 317 -9.56 -5.10 29.67
N THR A 318 -8.48 -5.86 29.82
CA THR A 318 -7.27 -5.39 30.50
C THR A 318 -6.31 -4.75 29.50
N SER A 319 -5.39 -3.90 29.97
CA SER A 319 -4.26 -3.40 29.16
C SER A 319 -3.56 -4.52 28.36
N MET A 320 -3.34 -5.68 28.99
CA MET A 320 -2.73 -6.85 28.35
C MET A 320 -3.55 -7.41 27.18
N ASP A 321 -4.89 -7.29 27.23
CA ASP A 321 -5.76 -7.75 26.15
C ASP A 321 -5.68 -6.80 24.94
N VAL A 322 -5.54 -5.49 25.21
CA VAL A 322 -5.34 -4.47 24.17
C VAL A 322 -4.01 -4.69 23.48
N GLU A 323 -2.93 -4.87 24.23
CA GLU A 323 -1.61 -5.17 23.69
C GLU A 323 -1.63 -6.45 22.84
N ARG A 324 -2.27 -7.53 23.34
CA ARG A 324 -2.42 -8.78 22.58
C ARG A 324 -3.16 -8.58 21.26
N SER A 325 -4.20 -7.74 21.25
CA SER A 325 -4.98 -7.42 20.05
C SER A 325 -4.25 -6.50 19.07
N LEU A 326 -3.31 -5.69 19.54
CA LEU A 326 -2.46 -4.83 18.70
C LEU A 326 -1.29 -5.62 18.11
N LEU A 327 -0.75 -6.59 18.85
CA LEU A 327 0.35 -7.45 18.36
C LEU A 327 -0.03 -8.32 17.16
N THR A 328 -1.32 -8.63 16.97
CA THR A 328 -1.77 -9.33 15.76
C THR A 328 -1.63 -8.49 14.48
N GLU A 329 -1.57 -7.16 14.59
CA GLU A 329 -1.25 -6.26 13.47
C GLU A 329 0.27 -6.22 13.20
N VAL A 330 1.08 -6.47 14.22
CA VAL A 330 2.54 -6.44 14.13
C VAL A 330 3.03 -7.73 13.48
N HIS A 331 2.91 -7.80 12.16
CA HIS A 331 3.67 -8.77 11.40
C HIS A 331 5.15 -8.39 11.44
N PHE A 332 5.91 -9.08 12.28
CA PHE A 332 7.37 -9.15 12.15
C PHE A 332 7.67 -9.85 10.82
N LYS A 333 7.71 -9.09 9.74
CA LYS A 333 8.26 -9.56 8.47
C LYS A 333 9.76 -9.70 8.66
N LYS A 334 10.19 -10.86 9.14
CA LYS A 334 11.59 -11.31 9.13
C LYS A 334 12.08 -11.66 7.71
N SER A 335 11.40 -11.15 6.69
CA SER A 335 11.43 -11.57 5.29
C SER A 335 11.01 -10.43 4.36
N ASP A 336 11.47 -9.21 4.65
CA ASP A 336 11.75 -8.27 3.56
C ASP A 336 13.24 -8.46 3.24
N ASP A 337 13.56 -9.62 2.64
CA ASP A 337 14.82 -9.83 1.91
C ASP A 337 14.75 -8.94 0.66
N GLN A 338 14.91 -7.64 0.88
CA GLN A 338 15.05 -6.64 -0.17
C GLN A 338 16.26 -6.94 -1.06
N LEU A 339 17.14 -7.86 -0.64
CA LEU A 339 18.20 -8.45 -1.44
C LEU A 339 17.68 -9.54 -2.39
N GLU A 340 16.88 -10.53 -1.95
CA GLU A 340 16.37 -11.56 -2.89
C GLU A 340 15.43 -10.99 -3.95
N ASP A 341 14.58 -10.01 -3.60
CA ASP A 341 13.70 -9.36 -4.58
C ASP A 341 14.45 -8.35 -5.47
N ALA A 342 15.59 -7.80 -5.02
CA ALA A 342 16.51 -7.03 -5.87
C ALA A 342 17.30 -7.94 -6.82
N PHE A 343 17.77 -9.11 -6.37
CA PHE A 343 18.48 -10.08 -7.21
C PHE A 343 17.54 -10.84 -8.17
N SER A 344 16.28 -11.06 -7.79
CA SER A 344 15.27 -11.73 -8.63
C SER A 344 14.71 -10.85 -9.74
N ASN A 345 14.68 -9.52 -9.54
CA ASN A 345 14.17 -8.57 -10.54
C ASN A 345 15.26 -7.88 -11.39
N CYS A 346 16.54 -7.92 -10.96
CA CYS A 346 17.67 -7.40 -11.75
C CYS A 346 18.29 -8.42 -12.72
N SER A 347 17.87 -9.69 -12.69
CA SER A 347 18.43 -10.77 -13.52
C SER A 347 17.75 -10.95 -14.90
N LYS A 348 16.73 -10.15 -15.26
CA LYS A 348 15.94 -10.36 -16.50
C LYS A 348 15.93 -9.23 -17.54
N LYS A 349 16.72 -8.16 -17.41
CA LYS A 349 16.83 -7.11 -18.46
C LYS A 349 18.23 -6.48 -18.57
N ARG A 350 19.27 -7.28 -18.78
CA ARG A 350 20.52 -6.81 -19.42
C ARG A 350 20.38 -6.97 -20.93
N GLY A 351 19.61 -6.08 -21.56
CA GLY A 351 19.50 -5.95 -23.01
C GLY A 351 20.01 -4.58 -23.43
N ARG A 352 21.13 -4.53 -24.14
CA ARG A 352 21.69 -3.34 -24.78
C ARG A 352 20.62 -2.68 -25.67
N HIS A 353 20.13 -1.50 -25.30
CA HIS A 353 19.61 -0.56 -26.29
C HIS A 353 20.67 0.51 -26.53
N GLY A 354 21.21 0.49 -27.74
CA GLY A 354 22.32 1.31 -28.20
C GLY A 354 21.98 2.79 -28.30
N ALA A 355 23.02 3.58 -28.05
CA ALA A 355 23.10 4.98 -28.41
C ALA A 355 22.82 5.17 -29.90
N ASN A 356 21.89 6.07 -30.22
CA ASN A 356 21.90 6.92 -31.42
C ASN A 356 20.66 7.82 -31.42
N LYS A 357 20.82 9.06 -30.93
CA LYS A 357 20.26 10.28 -31.53
C LYS A 357 20.69 11.50 -30.73
N ALA A 358 21.80 12.06 -31.17
CA ALA A 358 22.18 13.43 -30.89
C ALA A 358 21.56 14.37 -31.95
N ALA A 359 21.50 15.65 -31.56
CA ALA A 359 21.37 16.85 -32.36
C ALA A 359 20.00 17.54 -32.47
N SER A 360 20.03 18.76 -31.91
CA SER A 360 19.24 19.97 -32.21
C SER A 360 18.06 20.21 -31.26
N SER A 361 17.86 21.36 -30.62
CA SER A 361 18.64 22.58 -30.37
C SER A 361 17.69 23.51 -29.61
N THR A 362 18.15 24.11 -28.51
CA THR A 362 17.68 25.41 -27.97
C THR A 362 16.17 25.63 -27.78
N VAL A 363 15.64 25.51 -26.55
CA VAL A 363 14.77 26.50 -25.86
C VAL A 363 14.74 26.14 -24.36
N ALA A 364 14.85 27.16 -23.52
CA ALA A 364 15.00 27.12 -22.07
C ALA A 364 13.87 26.39 -21.31
N GLY A 365 14.26 25.74 -20.20
CA GLY A 365 13.41 25.46 -19.03
C GLY A 365 12.49 24.24 -19.14
N ILE A 366 13.02 23.01 -19.12
CA ILE A 366 12.22 21.79 -18.94
C ILE A 366 12.97 20.81 -18.03
N GLU A 367 12.22 20.35 -17.04
CA GLU A 367 12.54 19.48 -15.92
C GLU A 367 13.16 18.14 -16.32
N ASP A 368 14.09 17.66 -15.48
CA ASP A 368 14.68 16.33 -15.54
C ASP A 368 13.58 15.26 -15.44
N ASN A 369 13.16 14.76 -16.60
CA ASN A 369 12.29 13.60 -16.76
C ASN A 369 13.02 12.32 -16.35
N ILE A 370 13.10 12.06 -15.04
CA ILE A 370 13.34 10.73 -14.50
C ILE A 370 12.07 9.91 -14.79
N THR A 371 12.15 8.98 -15.73
CA THR A 371 11.06 8.02 -15.95
C THR A 371 10.78 7.29 -14.63
N PRO A 372 9.58 7.44 -14.04
CA PRO A 372 9.31 6.86 -12.74
C PRO A 372 9.31 5.33 -12.88
N SER A 373 10.18 4.67 -12.13
CA SER A 373 10.25 3.20 -12.04
C SER A 373 8.85 2.61 -11.91
N PHE A 374 8.56 1.45 -12.52
CA PHE A 374 7.26 0.76 -12.41
C PHE A 374 6.77 0.65 -10.95
N TYR A 375 7.71 0.55 -10.00
CA TYR A 375 7.47 0.59 -8.56
C TYR A 375 7.04 1.96 -8.05
N SER A 376 7.68 3.04 -8.47
CA SER A 376 7.22 4.41 -8.19
C SER A 376 5.91 4.71 -8.91
N THR A 377 5.62 4.17 -10.10
CA THR A 377 4.32 4.34 -10.76
C THR A 377 3.21 3.51 -10.11
N LYS A 378 3.49 2.32 -9.56
CA LYS A 378 2.53 1.52 -8.79
C LYS A 378 2.37 2.02 -7.34
N ARG A 379 3.41 2.58 -6.72
CA ARG A 379 3.30 3.31 -5.45
C ARG A 379 2.63 4.65 -5.62
N LEU A 380 2.91 5.44 -6.67
CA LEU A 380 2.14 6.64 -7.03
C LEU A 380 0.68 6.32 -7.41
N LYS A 381 0.40 5.15 -7.99
CA LYS A 381 -0.98 4.64 -8.20
C LYS A 381 -1.63 4.04 -6.93
N ASN A 382 -0.87 3.71 -5.89
CA ASN A 382 -1.37 3.34 -4.56
C ASN A 382 -1.39 4.53 -3.57
N ASP A 383 -0.63 5.59 -3.87
CA ASP A 383 -0.54 6.85 -3.12
C ASP A 383 -1.58 7.86 -3.60
N TYR A 384 -2.27 7.63 -4.70
CA TYR A 384 -3.30 8.52 -5.21
C TYR A 384 -4.48 7.68 -5.74
N TYR A 385 -5.67 7.94 -5.20
CA TYR A 385 -7.02 7.40 -5.48
C TYR A 385 -7.63 6.38 -4.50
N THR A 386 -6.88 5.55 -3.78
CA THR A 386 -7.49 4.50 -2.89
C THR A 386 -7.17 4.61 -1.40
N ASN A 387 -6.30 5.54 -0.98
CA ASN A 387 -6.04 5.80 0.43
C ASN A 387 -6.85 7.04 0.89
N PRO A 388 -8.01 6.85 1.54
CA PRO A 388 -8.90 7.95 1.91
C PRO A 388 -8.36 8.82 3.06
N LEU A 389 -7.23 8.44 3.66
CA LEU A 389 -6.58 9.15 4.77
C LEU A 389 -5.62 10.26 4.31
N LYS A 390 -5.55 10.62 3.03
CA LYS A 390 -4.78 11.80 2.55
C LYS A 390 -5.46 13.15 2.87
N GLN A 391 -6.44 13.17 3.77
CA GLN A 391 -7.03 14.38 4.34
C GLN A 391 -6.25 14.79 5.60
N ASP A 392 -6.34 16.08 5.96
CA ASP A 392 -5.58 16.72 7.05
C ASP A 392 -5.29 15.78 8.24
N MET A 393 -4.02 15.40 8.42
CA MET A 393 -3.58 14.55 9.54
C MET A 393 -3.98 15.14 10.90
N THR A 394 -4.15 16.46 10.98
CA THR A 394 -4.64 17.18 12.17
C THR A 394 -6.06 16.78 12.53
N GLN A 395 -6.96 16.58 11.55
CA GLN A 395 -8.33 16.13 11.77
C GLN A 395 -8.38 14.65 12.18
N LEU A 396 -7.47 13.84 11.61
CA LEU A 396 -7.41 12.41 11.89
C LEU A 396 -6.80 12.09 13.26
N THR A 397 -5.79 12.85 13.69
CA THR A 397 -5.07 12.59 14.96
C THR A 397 -5.52 13.49 16.11
N GLY A 398 -6.08 14.67 15.83
CA GLY A 398 -6.46 15.66 16.84
C GLY A 398 -5.29 16.47 17.43
N ILE A 399 -4.05 16.20 17.03
CA ILE A 399 -2.87 16.94 17.49
C ILE A 399 -2.61 18.10 16.53
N THR A 400 -2.73 19.33 17.05
CA THR A 400 -2.68 20.60 16.30
C THR A 400 -1.26 21.13 16.04
N THR A 401 -0.20 20.33 16.21
CA THR A 401 1.19 20.83 16.13
C THR A 401 1.84 20.74 14.75
N ALA A 402 1.14 20.24 13.73
CA ALA A 402 1.64 20.21 12.37
C ALA A 402 1.11 21.42 11.59
N ASP A 403 1.95 22.45 11.42
CA ASP A 403 1.73 23.50 10.43
C ASP A 403 1.53 22.86 9.05
N ASN A 404 0.56 23.40 8.30
CA ASN A 404 0.03 22.93 7.01
C ASN A 404 1.05 22.88 5.84
N SER A 405 2.34 22.85 6.11
CA SER A 405 3.40 22.82 5.12
C SER A 405 4.18 21.50 5.18
N SER A 406 4.03 20.72 4.10
CA SER A 406 4.98 19.72 3.60
C SER A 406 5.26 18.50 4.48
N ASN A 407 4.89 17.30 3.99
CA ASN A 407 5.59 16.00 4.06
C ASN A 407 6.34 15.53 5.33
N VAL A 408 6.24 16.22 6.47
CA VAL A 408 6.95 15.84 7.69
C VAL A 408 6.06 14.89 8.48
N ASN A 409 6.52 13.65 8.58
CA ASN A 409 5.89 12.58 9.35
C ASN A 409 5.52 13.08 10.76
N TYR A 410 4.25 12.95 11.13
CA TYR A 410 3.66 13.26 12.45
C TYR A 410 4.49 12.80 13.66
N HIS A 411 5.29 11.73 13.51
CA HIS A 411 6.17 11.23 14.57
C HIS A 411 7.48 12.02 14.75
N LEU A 412 7.84 12.91 13.83
CA LEU A 412 9.06 13.74 13.89
C LEU A 412 8.82 15.09 14.57
N SER A 413 7.60 15.62 14.53
CA SER A 413 7.28 16.95 15.05
C SER A 413 6.99 16.99 16.56
N SER A 414 6.74 15.84 17.20
CA SER A 414 6.34 15.82 18.61
C SER A 414 7.50 15.94 19.61
N GLY A 415 8.77 15.91 19.18
CA GLY A 415 9.92 15.96 20.08
C GLY A 415 9.98 14.80 21.10
N ILE A 416 9.13 13.78 20.93
CA ILE A 416 9.04 12.61 21.80
C ILE A 416 9.79 11.47 21.11
N ILE A 417 10.73 10.86 21.83
CA ILE A 417 11.42 9.65 21.39
C ILE A 417 10.39 8.52 21.32
N THR A 418 9.93 8.20 20.12
CA THR A 418 9.08 7.03 19.86
C THR A 418 9.95 5.84 19.44
N HIS A 419 9.49 4.60 19.66
CA HIS A 419 10.19 3.39 19.19
C HIS A 419 10.47 3.43 17.68
N LYS A 420 9.59 4.10 16.92
CA LYS A 420 9.78 4.36 15.49
C LYS A 420 10.92 5.33 15.20
N LEU A 421 11.12 6.36 16.04
CA LEU A 421 12.29 7.23 15.94
C LEU A 421 13.57 6.44 16.24
N ILE A 422 13.59 5.62 17.29
CA ILE A 422 14.73 4.75 17.63
C ILE A 422 15.03 3.78 16.48
N GLN A 423 13.99 3.17 15.88
CA GLN A 423 14.15 2.34 14.70
C GLN A 423 14.67 3.12 13.51
N SER A 424 14.14 4.31 13.21
CA SER A 424 14.66 5.14 12.12
C SER A 424 16.10 5.60 12.36
N MET A 425 16.48 5.87 13.62
CA MET A 425 17.87 6.16 13.98
C MET A 425 18.75 4.91 13.83
N GLY A 426 18.22 3.72 14.16
CA GLY A 426 18.86 2.44 13.92
C GLY A 426 19.04 2.12 12.43
N GLU A 427 18.01 2.37 11.61
CA GLU A 427 18.04 2.25 10.15
C GLU A 427 19.07 3.21 9.56
N VAL A 428 19.02 4.51 9.93
CA VAL A 428 20.03 5.49 9.49
C VAL A 428 21.42 5.10 9.96
N TYR A 429 21.59 4.54 11.16
CA TYR A 429 22.90 4.06 11.63
C TYR A 429 23.38 2.86 10.81
N MET A 430 22.49 1.93 10.46
CA MET A 430 22.80 0.79 9.59
C MET A 430 23.13 1.27 8.17
N ASP A 431 22.37 2.22 7.62
CA ASP A 431 22.62 2.83 6.32
C ASP A 431 23.97 3.56 6.30
N ILE A 432 24.30 4.30 7.37
CA ILE A 432 25.63 4.92 7.52
C ILE A 432 26.72 3.85 7.61
N CYS A 433 26.49 2.74 8.31
CA CYS A 433 27.44 1.63 8.36
C CYS A 433 27.65 1.00 6.98
N VAL A 434 26.58 0.79 6.20
CA VAL A 434 26.65 0.27 4.84
C VAL A 434 27.33 1.26 3.90
N GLN A 435 26.98 2.54 3.95
CA GLN A 435 27.65 3.60 3.16
C GLN A 435 29.13 3.70 3.52
N LYS A 436 29.49 3.50 4.79
CA LYS A 436 30.89 3.45 5.21
C LYS A 436 31.60 2.23 4.66
N GLN A 437 30.97 1.05 4.67
CA GLN A 437 31.50 -0.15 4.01
C GLN A 437 31.64 0.05 2.51
N GLU A 438 30.66 0.66 1.83
CA GLU A 438 30.75 0.99 0.41
C GLU A 438 31.90 1.97 0.14
N LEU A 439 32.09 2.99 0.99
CA LEU A 439 33.25 3.90 0.90
C LEU A 439 34.59 3.18 1.11
N ASP A 440 34.65 2.24 2.07
CA ASP A 440 35.84 1.42 2.30
C ASP A 440 36.09 0.48 1.09
N ASP A 441 35.04 -0.07 0.47
CA ASP A 441 35.13 -0.87 -0.77
C ASP A 441 35.56 -0.01 -1.97
N TYR A 442 35.06 1.23 -2.08
CA TYR A 442 35.54 2.20 -3.09
C TYR A 442 37.03 2.48 -2.91
N SER A 443 37.52 2.57 -1.67
CA SER A 443 38.95 2.77 -1.42
C SER A 443 39.81 1.59 -1.91
N CYS A 444 39.29 0.36 -1.83
CA CYS A 444 39.96 -0.83 -2.37
C CYS A 444 39.88 -0.89 -3.91
N LEU A 445 38.82 -0.32 -4.50
CA LEU A 445 38.63 -0.24 -5.95
C LEU A 445 39.35 0.95 -6.59
N ASP A 446 39.84 1.91 -5.81
CA ASP A 446 40.46 3.14 -6.33
C ASP A 446 41.73 2.83 -7.13
N ASP A 447 42.53 1.85 -6.70
CA ASP A 447 43.69 1.37 -7.46
C ASP A 447 43.27 0.81 -8.84
N LEU A 448 42.19 0.02 -8.87
CA LEU A 448 41.65 -0.55 -10.11
C LEU A 448 41.05 0.54 -11.01
N GLN A 449 40.35 1.52 -10.44
CA GLN A 449 39.82 2.67 -11.18
C GLN A 449 40.93 3.54 -11.74
N ASN A 450 41.99 3.79 -10.98
CA ASN A 450 43.16 4.54 -11.44
C ASN A 450 43.89 3.83 -12.58
N ASP A 451 43.97 2.50 -12.54
CA ASP A 451 44.50 1.71 -13.66
C ASP A 451 43.59 1.74 -14.88
N HIS A 452 42.26 1.67 -14.70
CA HIS A 452 41.31 1.90 -15.78
C HIS A 452 41.41 3.30 -16.36
N LEU A 453 41.58 4.33 -15.52
CA LEU A 453 41.67 5.72 -15.95
C LEU A 453 42.97 5.97 -16.73
N LYS A 454 44.08 5.36 -16.32
CA LYS A 454 45.32 5.32 -17.13
C LYS A 454 45.12 4.58 -18.45
N PHE A 455 44.43 3.45 -18.44
CA PHE A 455 44.14 2.69 -19.66
C PHE A 455 43.29 3.50 -20.65
N PHE A 456 42.18 4.10 -20.18
CA PHE A 456 41.31 4.94 -20.99
C PHE A 456 41.99 6.23 -21.43
N SER A 457 42.80 6.86 -20.58
CA SER A 457 43.60 8.03 -21.00
C SER A 457 44.58 7.66 -22.10
N ASN A 458 45.20 6.49 -22.04
CA ASN A 458 46.10 6.00 -23.09
C ASN A 458 45.32 5.63 -24.37
N GLU A 459 44.11 5.09 -24.27
CA GLU A 459 43.24 4.85 -25.43
C GLU A 459 42.73 6.16 -26.04
N ASP A 460 42.27 7.11 -25.24
CA ASP A 460 41.85 8.44 -25.68
C ASP A 460 43.01 9.17 -26.36
N GLU A 461 44.24 9.09 -25.84
CA GLU A 461 45.42 9.62 -26.53
C GLU A 461 45.67 8.95 -27.88
N LYS A 462 45.44 7.63 -28.00
CA LYS A 462 45.55 6.93 -29.28
C LYS A 462 44.45 7.37 -30.24
N ILE A 463 43.20 7.47 -29.77
CA ILE A 463 42.04 7.92 -30.55
C ILE A 463 42.25 9.37 -31.01
N ILE A 464 42.76 10.26 -30.14
CA ILE A 464 43.08 11.64 -30.51
C ILE A 464 44.19 11.65 -31.57
N LYS A 465 45.26 10.86 -31.42
CA LYS A 465 46.30 10.75 -32.44
C LYS A 465 45.74 10.23 -33.76
N GLU A 466 44.91 9.19 -33.75
CA GLU A 466 44.24 8.67 -34.93
C GLU A 466 43.30 9.72 -35.55
N TYR A 467 42.49 10.40 -34.74
CA TYR A 467 41.61 11.48 -35.20
C TYR A 467 42.39 12.64 -35.80
N GLU A 468 43.50 13.07 -35.20
CA GLU A 468 44.37 14.10 -35.75
C GLU A 468 44.98 13.65 -37.09
N THR A 469 45.40 12.39 -37.20
CA THR A 469 45.89 11.85 -38.49
C THR A 469 44.79 11.81 -39.55
N VAL A 470 43.57 11.42 -39.19
CA VAL A 470 42.41 11.42 -40.10
C VAL A 470 41.98 12.85 -40.46
N LEU A 471 42.05 13.80 -39.53
CA LEU A 471 41.74 15.20 -39.78
C LEU A 471 42.79 15.82 -40.72
N ARG A 472 44.07 15.50 -40.54
CA ARG A 472 45.15 15.92 -41.46
C ARG A 472 44.93 15.34 -42.86
N THR A 473 44.69 14.04 -42.98
CA THR A 473 44.43 13.43 -44.29
C THR A 473 43.14 13.94 -44.91
N ASN A 474 42.10 14.20 -44.12
CA ASN A 474 40.86 14.81 -44.61
C ASN A 474 41.08 16.25 -45.08
N ASN A 475 41.83 17.08 -44.35
CA ASN A 475 42.17 18.43 -44.78
C ASN A 475 43.06 18.43 -46.04
N GLU A 476 44.02 17.51 -46.14
CA GLU A 476 44.81 17.29 -47.35
C GLU A 476 43.91 16.90 -48.54
N ASN A 477 42.93 16.01 -48.32
CA ASN A 477 41.95 15.62 -49.32
C ASN A 477 41.01 16.76 -49.69
N LEU A 478 40.59 17.60 -48.74
CA LEU A 478 39.70 18.74 -48.96
C LEU A 478 40.42 19.85 -49.74
N ASN A 479 41.69 20.11 -49.42
CA ASN A 479 42.56 20.99 -50.20
C ASN A 479 42.75 20.46 -51.62
N ARG A 480 43.05 19.16 -51.77
CA ARG A 480 43.19 18.53 -53.08
C ARG A 480 41.89 18.54 -53.87
N SER A 481 40.74 18.36 -53.21
CA SER A 481 39.41 18.47 -53.82
C SER A 481 39.14 19.90 -54.27
N HIS A 482 39.48 20.91 -53.46
CA HIS A 482 39.34 22.32 -53.82
C HIS A 482 40.28 22.69 -54.98
N GLU A 483 41.52 22.20 -54.99
CA GLU A 483 42.44 22.38 -56.12
C GLU A 483 41.85 21.80 -57.39
N LEU A 484 41.31 20.58 -57.33
CA LEU A 484 40.63 19.93 -58.45
C LEU A 484 39.34 20.65 -58.86
N GLU A 485 38.57 21.21 -57.93
CA GLU A 485 37.38 22.01 -58.23
C GLU A 485 37.74 23.33 -58.92
N VAL A 486 38.80 24.00 -58.49
CA VAL A 486 39.30 25.22 -59.16
C VAL A 486 39.80 24.88 -60.56
N GLU A 487 40.58 23.79 -60.70
CA GLU A 487 41.03 23.31 -62.01
C GLU A 487 39.84 22.93 -62.91
N ASN A 488 38.84 22.24 -62.38
CA ASN A 488 37.63 21.90 -63.11
C ASN A 488 36.80 23.13 -63.46
N ASN A 489 36.65 24.12 -62.58
CA ASN A 489 35.93 25.36 -62.88
C ASN A 489 36.64 26.18 -63.96
N LEU A 490 37.98 26.19 -63.97
CA LEU A 490 38.76 26.77 -65.07
C LEU A 490 38.51 26.02 -66.38
N LYS A 491 38.51 24.68 -66.36
CA LYS A 491 38.17 23.86 -67.53
C LYS A 491 36.72 24.07 -67.98
N PHE A 492 35.75 24.16 -67.07
CA PHE A 492 34.35 24.47 -67.41
C PHE A 492 34.19 25.86 -68.00
N SER A 493 34.90 26.87 -67.48
CA SER A 493 34.89 28.21 -68.06
C SER A 493 35.48 28.20 -69.47
N GLN A 494 36.56 27.44 -69.69
CA GLN A 494 37.14 27.23 -71.02
C GLN A 494 36.16 26.51 -71.95
N ILE A 495 35.49 25.46 -71.47
CA ILE A 495 34.45 24.74 -72.22
C ILE A 495 33.30 25.69 -72.58
N GLU A 496 32.81 26.51 -71.65
CA GLU A 496 31.72 27.46 -71.91
C GLU A 496 32.11 28.53 -72.95
N THR A 497 33.38 28.99 -72.93
CA THR A 497 33.89 29.89 -73.97
C THR A 497 33.98 29.20 -75.33
N LEU A 498 34.47 27.95 -75.37
CA LEU A 498 34.57 27.16 -76.58
C LEU A 498 33.19 26.79 -77.14
N GLU A 499 32.21 26.50 -76.28
CA GLU A 499 30.82 26.24 -76.68
C GLU A 499 30.19 27.49 -77.30
N LYS A 500 30.41 28.68 -76.72
CA LYS A 500 29.96 29.95 -77.33
C LYS A 500 30.64 30.21 -78.67
N ASP A 501 31.94 29.92 -78.78
CA ASP A 501 32.68 30.04 -80.04
C ASP A 501 32.16 29.04 -81.09
N ILE A 502 31.87 27.79 -80.70
CA ILE A 502 31.26 26.79 -81.57
C ILE A 502 29.86 27.21 -82.00
N GLU A 503 29.05 27.79 -81.12
CA GLU A 503 27.68 28.22 -81.44
C GLU A 503 27.68 29.44 -82.38
N THR A 504 28.61 30.39 -82.20
CA THR A 504 28.81 31.51 -83.13
C THR A 504 29.33 31.04 -84.49
N LEU A 505 30.22 30.04 -84.52
CA LEU A 505 30.67 29.40 -85.76
C LEU A 505 29.53 28.63 -86.45
N LYS A 506 28.70 27.90 -85.69
CA LYS A 506 27.49 27.23 -86.20
C LYS A 506 26.50 28.24 -86.78
N GLY A 507 26.28 29.38 -86.12
CA GLY A 507 25.44 30.48 -86.61
C GLY A 507 25.98 31.11 -87.90
N SER A 508 27.30 31.29 -87.98
CA SER A 508 28.00 31.80 -89.17
C SER A 508 27.88 30.82 -90.35
N LEU A 509 27.95 29.51 -90.10
CA LEU A 509 27.74 28.48 -91.11
C LEU A 509 26.32 28.50 -91.68
N MET A 510 25.30 28.79 -90.85
CA MET A 510 23.91 28.87 -91.32
C MET A 510 23.68 30.07 -92.26
N ALA A 511 24.44 31.15 -92.12
CA ALA A 511 24.31 32.34 -92.96
C ALA A 511 24.90 32.19 -94.36
N GLN A 512 25.79 31.21 -94.59
CA GLN A 512 26.57 31.09 -95.82
C GLN A 512 25.98 30.14 -96.89
N GLY A 513 24.77 29.60 -96.68
CA GLY A 513 23.98 28.94 -97.73
C GLY A 513 23.60 27.47 -97.46
N GLU A 514 22.73 26.95 -98.33
CA GLU A 514 22.03 25.65 -98.17
C GLU A 514 22.98 24.43 -98.17
N THR A 515 24.14 24.53 -98.84
CA THR A 515 25.18 23.48 -98.85
C THR A 515 25.85 23.30 -97.48
N LEU A 516 26.05 24.39 -96.74
CA LEU A 516 26.68 24.38 -95.42
C LEU A 516 25.73 23.84 -94.34
N SER A 517 24.41 23.92 -94.55
CA SER A 517 23.45 23.26 -93.66
C SER A 517 23.59 21.73 -93.68
N LYS A 518 23.86 21.12 -94.84
CA LYS A 518 24.11 19.67 -94.91
C LYS A 518 25.42 19.27 -94.24
N LEU A 519 26.42 20.14 -94.29
CA LEU A 519 27.69 19.94 -93.59
C LEU A 519 27.49 19.96 -92.07
N LYS A 520 26.68 20.90 -91.56
CA LYS A 520 26.27 20.94 -90.15
C LYS A 520 25.62 19.62 -89.70
N ASP A 521 24.69 19.08 -90.48
CA ASP A 521 24.01 17.82 -90.13
C ASP A 521 24.97 16.61 -90.12
N ALA A 522 25.97 16.59 -91.01
CA ALA A 522 27.01 15.57 -91.01
C ALA A 522 27.89 15.67 -89.76
N PHE A 523 28.31 16.89 -89.39
CA PHE A 523 29.09 17.13 -88.17
C PHE A 523 28.35 16.67 -86.92
N VAL A 524 27.06 16.99 -86.77
CA VAL A 524 26.25 16.56 -85.61
C VAL A 524 26.14 15.02 -85.52
N LYS A 525 26.09 14.32 -86.66
CA LYS A 525 26.06 12.85 -86.67
C LYS A 525 27.39 12.22 -86.25
N THR A 526 28.51 12.78 -86.71
CA THR A 526 29.85 12.29 -86.31
C THR A 526 30.08 12.51 -84.82
N ASP A 527 29.64 13.64 -84.29
CA ASP A 527 29.69 13.98 -82.86
C ASP A 527 28.93 12.94 -82.01
N ASN A 528 27.69 12.62 -82.40
CA ASN A 528 26.87 11.64 -81.68
C ASN A 528 27.49 10.22 -81.65
N VAL A 529 28.17 9.79 -82.73
CA VAL A 529 28.82 8.47 -82.76
C VAL A 529 30.08 8.44 -81.90
N GLN A 530 30.84 9.53 -81.90
CA GLN A 530 32.01 9.67 -81.03
C GLN A 530 31.60 9.62 -79.55
N ASP A 531 30.50 10.27 -79.19
CA ASP A 531 29.92 10.21 -77.84
C ASP A 531 29.52 8.79 -77.41
N GLU A 532 29.01 7.96 -78.33
CA GLU A 532 28.68 6.56 -78.02
C GLU A 532 29.93 5.70 -77.79
N ILE A 533 30.99 5.89 -78.57
CA ILE A 533 32.27 5.19 -78.40
C ILE A 533 32.88 5.54 -77.03
N GLU A 534 32.93 6.82 -76.69
CA GLU A 534 33.47 7.27 -75.40
C GLU A 534 32.63 6.79 -74.20
N LYS A 535 31.32 6.55 -74.36
CA LYS A 535 30.49 5.95 -73.32
C LYS A 535 30.87 4.49 -73.09
N GLU A 536 31.07 3.71 -74.15
CA GLU A 536 31.42 2.29 -74.03
C GLU A 536 32.83 2.08 -73.45
N GLU A 537 33.81 2.91 -73.84
CA GLU A 537 35.16 2.87 -73.26
C GLU A 537 35.14 3.17 -71.75
N ARG A 538 34.34 4.15 -71.32
CA ARG A 538 34.14 4.44 -69.88
C ARG A 538 33.57 3.26 -69.11
N VAL A 539 32.61 2.52 -69.69
CA VAL A 539 32.03 1.32 -69.08
C VAL A 539 33.08 0.20 -68.96
N SER A 540 33.93 0.02 -69.99
CA SER A 540 34.99 -0.99 -69.97
C SER A 540 36.03 -0.71 -68.87
N VAL A 541 36.52 0.54 -68.75
CA VAL A 541 37.48 0.92 -67.71
C VAL A 541 36.90 0.71 -66.31
N SER A 542 35.61 1.03 -66.11
CA SER A 542 34.91 0.79 -64.85
C SER A 542 34.95 -0.69 -64.44
N ARG A 543 34.67 -1.61 -65.38
CA ARG A 543 34.68 -3.06 -65.10
C ARG A 543 36.06 -3.58 -64.72
N ASP A 544 37.12 -3.08 -65.35
CA ASP A 544 38.49 -3.49 -65.02
C ASP A 544 38.92 -3.03 -63.63
N THR A 545 38.48 -1.84 -63.21
CA THR A 545 38.74 -1.35 -61.84
C THR A 545 38.00 -2.18 -60.78
N GLU A 546 36.75 -2.56 -61.05
CA GLU A 546 35.94 -3.41 -60.17
C GLU A 546 36.58 -4.80 -59.98
N LYS A 547 37.08 -5.39 -61.07
CA LYS A 547 37.80 -6.67 -61.00
C LYS A 547 39.03 -6.61 -60.10
N LYS A 548 39.87 -5.58 -60.24
CA LYS A 548 41.06 -5.40 -59.40
C LYS A 548 40.70 -5.22 -57.92
N TYR A 549 39.61 -4.52 -57.63
CA TYR A 549 39.12 -4.34 -56.27
C TYR A 549 38.71 -5.69 -55.64
N MET A 550 37.97 -6.52 -56.36
CA MET A 550 37.56 -7.85 -55.87
C MET A 550 38.77 -8.76 -55.57
N GLU A 551 39.81 -8.75 -56.40
CA GLU A 551 41.02 -9.55 -56.17
C GLU A 551 41.76 -9.15 -54.89
N GLN A 552 41.77 -7.87 -54.52
CA GLN A 552 42.37 -7.40 -53.28
C GLN A 552 41.54 -7.80 -52.06
N GLU A 553 40.22 -7.75 -52.17
CA GLU A 553 39.33 -8.09 -51.07
C GLU A 553 39.36 -9.60 -50.74
N ILE A 554 39.51 -10.45 -51.76
CA ILE A 554 39.73 -11.89 -51.54
C ILE A 554 41.02 -12.14 -50.76
N LYS A 555 42.11 -11.43 -51.06
CA LYS A 555 43.38 -11.57 -50.31
C LYS A 555 43.23 -11.18 -48.85
N ARG A 556 42.56 -10.05 -48.58
CA ARG A 556 42.27 -9.60 -47.20
C ARG A 556 41.45 -10.62 -46.41
N ALA A 557 40.45 -11.24 -47.03
CA ALA A 557 39.65 -12.27 -46.38
C ALA A 557 40.49 -13.51 -45.99
N VAL A 558 41.44 -13.92 -46.83
CA VAL A 558 42.33 -15.05 -46.53
C VAL A 558 43.27 -14.76 -45.36
N ASP A 559 43.84 -13.56 -45.30
CA ASP A 559 44.71 -13.17 -44.19
C ASP A 559 43.94 -13.09 -42.86
N ALA A 560 42.71 -12.57 -42.88
CA ALA A 560 41.85 -12.50 -41.69
C ALA A 560 41.47 -13.90 -41.13
N ILE A 561 41.28 -14.89 -42.00
CA ILE A 561 41.02 -16.28 -41.57
C ILE A 561 42.24 -16.85 -40.82
N ARG A 562 43.45 -16.63 -41.35
CA ARG A 562 44.69 -17.10 -40.71
C ARG A 562 44.89 -16.52 -39.32
N GLU A 563 44.67 -15.21 -39.15
CA GLU A 563 44.82 -14.55 -37.84
C GLU A 563 43.83 -15.09 -36.81
N ASN A 564 42.59 -15.36 -37.22
CA ASN A 564 41.56 -15.90 -36.32
C ASN A 564 41.90 -17.33 -35.85
N GLU A 565 42.47 -18.17 -36.73
CA GLU A 565 42.94 -19.51 -36.35
C GLU A 565 44.04 -19.46 -35.27
N GLU A 566 44.98 -18.52 -35.36
CA GLU A 566 46.02 -18.34 -34.34
C GLU A 566 45.47 -17.88 -32.98
N GLU A 567 44.46 -17.00 -32.97
CA GLU A 567 43.82 -16.55 -31.73
C GLU A 567 43.02 -17.67 -31.05
N THR A 568 42.30 -18.49 -31.81
CA THR A 568 41.57 -19.64 -31.26
C THR A 568 42.49 -20.65 -30.59
N HIS A 569 43.69 -20.88 -31.15
CA HIS A 569 44.70 -21.74 -30.53
C HIS A 569 45.17 -21.20 -29.17
N LYS A 570 45.48 -19.90 -29.09
CA LYS A 570 45.91 -19.24 -27.83
C LYS A 570 44.82 -19.27 -26.75
N LEU A 571 43.55 -19.17 -27.13
CA LEU A 571 42.43 -19.26 -26.18
C LEU A 571 42.27 -20.68 -25.61
N ASN A 572 42.44 -21.71 -26.43
CA ASN A 572 42.40 -23.10 -25.97
C ASN A 572 43.51 -23.42 -24.95
N GLU A 573 44.73 -22.90 -25.14
CA GLU A 573 45.81 -23.07 -24.15
C GLU A 573 45.47 -22.45 -22.80
N LYS A 574 44.85 -21.25 -22.79
CA LYS A 574 44.40 -20.59 -21.56
C LYS A 574 43.30 -21.38 -20.85
N GLN A 575 42.36 -21.96 -21.60
CA GLN A 575 41.30 -22.79 -21.03
C GLN A 575 41.88 -24.01 -20.29
N ASN A 576 42.84 -24.72 -20.89
CA ASN A 576 43.49 -25.87 -20.28
C ASN A 576 44.27 -25.51 -18.99
N GLY A 577 44.88 -24.32 -18.95
CA GLY A 577 45.55 -23.81 -17.77
C GLY A 577 44.58 -23.58 -16.60
N LEU A 578 43.44 -22.96 -16.87
CA LEU A 578 42.41 -22.68 -15.86
C LEU A 578 41.78 -23.96 -15.31
N GLU A 579 41.49 -24.96 -16.15
CA GLU A 579 40.97 -26.25 -15.70
C GLU A 579 41.94 -26.96 -14.73
N SER A 580 43.24 -26.84 -14.98
CA SER A 580 44.27 -27.42 -14.10
C SER A 580 44.31 -26.74 -12.73
N GLU A 581 44.19 -25.41 -12.70
CA GLU A 581 44.16 -24.66 -11.43
C GLU A 581 42.90 -25.00 -10.61
N LEU A 582 41.78 -25.21 -11.30
CA LEU A 582 40.49 -25.51 -10.68
C LEU A 582 40.51 -26.89 -9.99
N LYS A 583 41.14 -27.90 -10.62
CA LYS A 583 41.37 -29.22 -10.01
C LYS A 583 42.21 -29.15 -8.73
N LEU A 584 43.30 -28.37 -8.74
CA LEU A 584 44.15 -28.19 -7.56
C LEU A 584 43.41 -27.53 -6.39
N LYS A 585 42.50 -26.58 -6.66
CA LYS A 585 41.67 -25.96 -5.62
C LYS A 585 40.67 -26.95 -5.01
N PHE A 586 40.08 -27.83 -5.81
CA PHE A 586 39.18 -28.87 -5.31
C PHE A 586 39.89 -29.87 -4.39
N GLU A 587 41.10 -30.33 -4.75
CA GLU A 587 41.88 -31.25 -3.90
C GLU A 587 42.22 -30.63 -2.52
N LYS A 588 42.60 -29.34 -2.48
CA LYS A 588 42.85 -28.62 -1.22
C LYS A 588 41.59 -28.51 -0.35
N SER A 589 40.43 -28.31 -0.97
CA SER A 589 39.15 -28.26 -0.27
C SER A 589 38.79 -29.62 0.37
N GLU A 590 39.05 -30.73 -0.33
CA GLU A 590 38.79 -32.08 0.22
C GLU A 590 39.70 -32.44 1.40
N ILE A 591 40.96 -31.99 1.40
CA ILE A 591 41.86 -32.21 2.53
C ILE A 591 41.34 -31.45 3.76
N SER A 592 40.94 -30.19 3.57
CA SER A 592 40.43 -29.34 4.66
C SER A 592 39.14 -29.89 5.29
N THR A 593 38.25 -30.49 4.48
CA THR A 593 37.01 -31.10 5.00
C THR A 593 37.28 -32.39 5.78
N LYS A 594 38.28 -33.18 5.40
CA LYS A 594 38.70 -34.36 6.18
C LYS A 594 39.27 -33.97 7.54
N GLU A 595 40.13 -32.96 7.61
CA GLU A 595 40.69 -32.46 8.88
C GLU A 595 39.61 -31.93 9.83
N LEU A 596 38.61 -31.23 9.29
CA LEU A 596 37.45 -30.74 10.06
C LEU A 596 36.62 -31.90 10.64
N ASN A 597 36.37 -32.95 9.84
CA ASN A 597 35.62 -34.11 10.28
C ASN A 597 36.36 -34.91 11.37
N GLU A 598 37.68 -35.02 11.30
CA GLU A 598 38.49 -35.64 12.36
C GLU A 598 38.40 -34.85 13.68
N LYS A 599 38.48 -33.51 13.63
CA LYS A 599 38.27 -32.65 14.81
C LYS A 599 36.88 -32.82 15.43
N ILE A 600 35.84 -32.87 14.61
CA ILE A 600 34.47 -33.13 15.06
C ILE A 600 34.36 -34.51 15.74
N GLY A 601 35.05 -35.52 15.21
CA GLY A 601 35.10 -36.87 15.78
C GLY A 601 35.76 -36.92 17.16
N PHE A 602 36.86 -36.17 17.36
CA PHE A 602 37.53 -36.04 18.65
C PHE A 602 36.63 -35.36 19.70
N LEU A 603 36.03 -34.22 19.35
CA LEU A 603 35.15 -33.48 20.26
C LEU A 603 33.94 -34.31 20.70
N LYS A 604 33.37 -35.14 19.81
CA LYS A 604 32.27 -36.05 20.17
C LYS A 604 32.70 -37.14 21.18
N LYS A 605 33.95 -37.63 21.11
CA LYS A 605 34.45 -38.61 22.08
C LYS A 605 34.67 -37.98 23.45
N GLU A 606 35.22 -36.76 23.48
CA GLU A 606 35.45 -36.01 24.71
C GLU A 606 34.13 -35.67 25.42
N LEU A 607 33.12 -35.23 24.66
CA LEU A 607 31.78 -34.95 25.19
C LEU A 607 31.09 -36.20 25.76
N LYS A 608 31.42 -37.39 25.24
CA LYS A 608 30.89 -38.66 25.76
C LYS A 608 31.56 -39.07 27.07
N LEU A 609 32.87 -38.90 27.18
CA LEU A 609 33.62 -39.16 28.42
C LEU A 609 33.16 -38.26 29.58
N GLU A 610 32.94 -36.97 29.31
CA GLU A 610 32.41 -36.02 30.32
C GLU A 610 31.00 -36.40 30.78
N ASN A 611 30.14 -36.88 29.87
CA ASN A 611 28.81 -37.36 30.25
C ASN A 611 28.87 -38.62 31.13
N ASP A 612 29.74 -39.58 30.81
CA ASP A 612 29.90 -40.80 31.61
C ASP A 612 30.42 -40.48 33.03
N LEU A 613 31.35 -39.51 33.14
CA LEU A 613 31.86 -39.00 34.43
C LEU A 613 30.76 -38.33 35.26
N ASN A 614 29.89 -37.56 34.60
CA ASN A 614 28.77 -36.89 35.26
C ASN A 614 27.74 -37.92 35.79
N GLU A 615 27.42 -38.97 35.02
CA GLU A 615 26.56 -40.06 35.50
C GLU A 615 27.16 -40.79 36.72
N GLU A 616 28.48 -41.04 36.73
CA GLU A 616 29.15 -41.67 37.88
C GLU A 616 29.07 -40.78 39.13
N LEU A 617 29.30 -39.48 38.99
CA LEU A 617 29.20 -38.50 40.08
C LEU A 617 27.78 -38.43 40.65
N VAL A 618 26.75 -38.43 39.79
CA VAL A 618 25.34 -38.45 40.21
C VAL A 618 25.03 -39.75 40.98
N GLY A 619 25.55 -40.90 40.53
CA GLY A 619 25.39 -42.17 41.23
C GLY A 619 26.08 -42.21 42.59
N GLN A 620 27.28 -41.62 42.72
CA GLN A 620 27.97 -41.47 44.00
C GLN A 620 27.20 -40.54 44.94
N LEU A 621 26.66 -39.43 44.43
CA LEU A 621 25.88 -38.47 45.21
C LEU A 621 24.62 -39.13 45.79
N SER A 622 23.89 -39.91 44.97
CA SER A 622 22.73 -40.69 45.41
C SER A 622 23.09 -41.65 46.55
N LYS A 623 24.19 -42.41 46.42
CA LYS A 623 24.65 -43.32 47.48
C LYS A 623 25.05 -42.57 48.76
N THR A 624 25.66 -41.39 48.65
CA THR A 624 25.97 -40.59 49.84
C THR A 624 24.72 -40.04 50.52
N MET A 625 23.68 -39.71 49.76
CA MET A 625 22.41 -39.23 50.26
C MET A 625 21.63 -40.33 50.99
N ASP A 626 21.60 -41.54 50.44
CA ASP A 626 21.01 -42.73 51.09
C ASP A 626 21.76 -43.09 52.39
N ASN A 627 23.09 -42.94 52.41
CA ASN A 627 23.88 -43.18 53.61
C ASN A 627 23.68 -42.11 54.69
N LEU A 628 23.37 -40.87 54.30
CA LEU A 628 23.05 -39.78 55.21
C LEU A 628 21.66 -39.93 55.84
N GLU A 629 20.67 -40.44 55.10
CA GLU A 629 19.34 -40.74 55.65
C GLU A 629 19.36 -41.88 56.69
N ASN A 630 20.28 -42.84 56.56
CA ASN A 630 20.38 -43.99 57.46
C ASN A 630 21.24 -43.74 58.73
N LEU A 631 21.85 -42.56 58.88
CA LEU A 631 22.67 -42.24 60.04
C LEU A 631 21.82 -41.70 61.19
N THR A 632 21.43 -42.60 62.09
CA THR A 632 20.90 -42.26 63.42
C THR A 632 22.01 -41.67 64.31
N ILE A 633 21.80 -40.46 64.80
CA ILE A 633 22.68 -39.68 65.70
C ILE A 633 22.22 -39.95 67.17
N PRO A 634 23.02 -39.83 68.25
CA PRO A 634 24.33 -40.40 68.65
C PRO A 634 24.30 -40.98 70.12
N ARG A 635 25.35 -41.66 70.61
CA ARG A 635 25.93 -41.45 71.98
C ARG A 635 27.11 -42.38 72.33
N VAL A 636 28.15 -41.79 72.96
CA VAL A 636 29.14 -42.38 73.90
C VAL A 636 30.33 -43.13 73.25
N ARG A 637 31.50 -42.50 73.09
CA ARG A 637 32.68 -42.47 74.00
C ARG A 637 33.41 -43.82 74.13
N THR A 638 34.58 -43.99 73.49
CA THR A 638 35.93 -44.11 74.13
C THR A 638 37.02 -44.60 73.16
N GLN A 639 38.10 -43.80 73.10
CA GLN A 639 39.53 -44.17 73.13
C GLN A 639 40.20 -45.04 72.05
N ASN A 640 41.11 -44.35 71.34
CA ASN A 640 42.54 -44.63 71.14
C ASN A 640 43.00 -46.01 70.62
N GLY A 641 43.60 -45.96 69.41
CA GLY A 641 44.52 -46.98 68.92
C GLY A 641 45.26 -46.55 67.65
N ASN A 642 46.34 -45.77 67.83
CA ASN A 642 47.59 -45.74 67.07
C ASN A 642 47.81 -46.92 66.08
N THR A 643 48.50 -46.86 64.93
CA THR A 643 49.44 -45.91 64.31
C THR A 643 49.93 -46.50 62.98
N LYS A 644 50.26 -45.60 62.02
CA LYS A 644 51.42 -45.62 61.10
C LYS A 644 51.64 -46.81 60.12
N LYS A 645 51.70 -46.47 58.82
CA LYS A 645 52.92 -46.27 57.98
C LYS A 645 52.49 -45.99 56.52
N LYS A 646 52.78 -44.82 55.91
CA LYS A 646 54.00 -44.46 55.11
C LYS A 646 54.39 -45.55 54.10
N SER A 647 54.80 -45.32 52.84
CA SER A 647 54.89 -44.19 51.89
C SER A 647 55.81 -44.69 50.75
N ARG A 648 55.51 -44.45 49.47
CA ARG A 648 56.46 -44.26 48.33
C ARG A 648 55.68 -44.42 47.01
N ALA A 649 55.50 -43.35 46.24
CA ALA A 649 56.43 -42.85 45.22
C ALA A 649 56.50 -43.75 43.97
N LYS A 650 55.89 -43.30 42.86
CA LYS A 650 56.59 -42.96 41.61
C LYS A 650 55.62 -42.39 40.57
N LYS A 651 56.16 -41.40 39.86
CA LYS A 651 55.60 -40.59 38.77
C LYS A 651 55.78 -41.35 37.43
N PRO A 652 55.35 -40.80 36.28
CA PRO A 652 54.38 -41.38 35.36
C PRO A 652 55.01 -42.10 34.16
N GLY A 653 54.21 -42.89 33.44
CA GLY A 653 54.57 -43.49 32.16
C GLY A 653 53.34 -43.65 31.29
N ASN A 654 53.34 -42.92 30.18
CA ASN A 654 52.71 -43.18 28.87
C ASN A 654 51.40 -44.00 28.86
N VAL A 655 50.29 -43.33 28.54
CA VAL A 655 49.73 -43.28 27.16
C VAL A 655 49.19 -41.87 26.94
#